data_AF-I3YW99-F1
#
_entry.id   AF-I3YW99-F1
#
_cell.length_a   1.000
_cell.length_b   1.000
_cell.length_c   1.000
_cell.angle_alpha   90.00
_cell.angle_beta   90.00
_cell.angle_gamma   90.00
#
_symmetry.space_group_name_H-M   'P 1'
#
loop_
_entity.id
_entity.type
_entity.pdbx_description
1 polymer ?
#
loop_
_entity_poly.entity_id
_entity_poly.type
_entity_poly.pdbx_seq_one_letter_code
_entity_poly.pdbx_strand_id
1 'polypeptide(L)'
;MKKLHNYVTGQWITGSGEGVPMHDAITGEVIALSDTEGLDFAEILQYGRTKGGQVLRKMTFQERGNMLKSLALYLTKKKADFYEISYRTGATKLDSWIDIEGGFGNLFANASLRKLFPNQSYHVEGEPIDLSRGGRFMAHHIMVPKRGVAIHINAFNFPVWGMLEKCAVNWMAGVPAVVKPATNTSFLTEAVAREIIASGILPEGALQLINGSARTILDFVESQDVVTFTGSATTGRMLKAHPRIINEAVPFTMEADSLNSSVLGEDALPGTPEFDLFIKEVRNEMTVKCGQKCTAIRRVIVPENLIEDVQIALGKALSKVTIGDPRLKEVRMGSLVSLDQVQEVRERVQELSKTASIVYGDLDKIDVIGADAKKGAFLAPILLREDHPFKNLAVHETEAFGPVSTIMPYKNLDEAITLAQMGKGSLVSSIATNDDKIAKEYVINAASHHGRILVLNRESAKESTGHGSPLPSLVHGGPGRAGGGEEMGGVRGIKHYMQRTAIQGSPTTLTEITGIYQANSKYKEADQHPFKYHWEDIQPGMSLKTHKRTLTDSDIISFANLTWDHFYAHTDITSLDGSIFEKRTAHGYFIIAAAAGLFVYPNKGPVAANYGLEDCRFLRPLYHNDTIYVRLTCKQKVDRDVASAEHPSGIVKWFVEVFDAEDELVAVATILTMVQKKQEVFVEMTDEKIQELLNKLTEETKPNWGIMTPQHMLEHLEYTYKIASGKIQDFEVATPEKYLEKVHASLYNYDKFPRNSNFPMLEKDILDTLKHPDLATAKERFLEEREAYKTYFKENQDAKLKNLVFGELNRYEGYLLERKHLNHHFEQFGLI
;
A
#
# COMPACT_ATOMS: atom_id res chain seq x y z
N MET A 1 -24.30 -30.01 15.12
CA MET A 1 -22.98 -29.43 14.77
C MET A 1 -23.17 -27.94 14.47
N LYS A 2 -22.16 -27.09 14.66
CA LYS A 2 -22.28 -25.64 14.43
C LYS A 2 -22.22 -25.33 12.93
N LYS A 3 -23.22 -24.64 12.39
CA LYS A 3 -23.18 -24.09 11.03
C LYS A 3 -22.30 -22.84 11.01
N LEU A 4 -21.48 -22.69 9.97
CA LEU A 4 -20.69 -21.49 9.75
C LEU A 4 -21.62 -20.37 9.25
N HIS A 5 -21.46 -19.17 9.79
CA HIS A 5 -22.30 -18.03 9.39
C HIS A 5 -21.84 -17.44 8.06
N ASN A 6 -22.78 -16.95 7.27
CA ASN A 6 -22.58 -16.02 6.17
C ASN A 6 -22.71 -14.59 6.72
N TYR A 7 -22.04 -13.61 6.10
CA TYR A 7 -22.27 -12.19 6.39
C TYR A 7 -22.80 -11.51 5.13
N VAL A 8 -24.10 -11.26 5.09
CA VAL A 8 -24.78 -10.76 3.91
C VAL A 8 -25.87 -9.79 4.33
N THR A 9 -26.15 -8.80 3.48
CA THR A 9 -27.18 -7.76 3.74
C THR A 9 -27.05 -7.08 5.12
N GLY A 10 -25.81 -6.95 5.61
CA GLY A 10 -25.48 -6.33 6.91
C GLY A 10 -25.64 -7.25 8.13
N GLN A 11 -25.94 -8.54 7.94
CA GLN A 11 -26.28 -9.46 9.03
C GLN A 11 -25.51 -10.79 8.94
N TRP A 12 -25.28 -11.38 10.12
CA TRP A 12 -24.77 -12.75 10.22
C TRP A 12 -25.93 -13.74 10.16
N ILE A 13 -25.97 -14.59 9.13
CA ILE A 13 -27.05 -15.57 8.93
C ILE A 13 -26.51 -16.96 8.58
N THR A 14 -27.23 -18.01 8.99
CA THR A 14 -26.95 -19.39 8.59
C THR A 14 -27.86 -19.80 7.44
N GLY A 15 -27.41 -20.70 6.57
CA GLY A 15 -28.30 -21.36 5.62
C GLY A 15 -29.35 -22.24 6.32
N SER A 16 -30.39 -22.59 5.57
CA SER A 16 -31.55 -23.37 6.02
C SER A 16 -31.43 -24.89 5.80
N GLY A 17 -30.45 -25.35 5.01
CA GLY A 17 -30.25 -26.75 4.61
C GLY A 17 -29.51 -27.62 5.61
N GLU A 18 -29.04 -28.80 5.17
CA GLU A 18 -28.25 -29.69 6.05
C GLU A 18 -26.77 -29.27 6.16
N GLY A 19 -26.25 -28.61 5.12
CA GLY A 19 -24.88 -28.12 5.03
C GLY A 19 -23.84 -29.20 4.68
N VAL A 20 -22.65 -28.75 4.27
CA VAL A 20 -21.51 -29.61 3.89
C VAL A 20 -20.47 -29.58 5.00
N PRO A 21 -19.96 -30.73 5.48
CA PRO A 21 -18.96 -30.76 6.54
C PRO A 21 -17.59 -30.24 6.08
N MET A 22 -16.98 -29.43 6.94
CA MET A 22 -15.58 -29.02 6.84
C MET A 22 -14.77 -29.79 7.88
N HIS A 23 -13.63 -30.33 7.48
CA HIS A 23 -12.81 -31.20 8.32
C HIS A 23 -11.52 -30.52 8.76
N ASP A 24 -11.03 -30.88 9.94
CA ASP A 24 -9.68 -30.60 10.39
C ASP A 24 -8.70 -31.46 9.59
N ALA A 25 -7.77 -30.81 8.89
CA ALA A 25 -6.85 -31.48 8.00
C ALA A 25 -5.85 -32.40 8.74
N ILE A 26 -5.68 -32.22 10.04
CA ILE A 26 -4.76 -33.01 10.88
C ILE A 26 -5.46 -34.20 11.53
N THR A 27 -6.69 -34.01 12.02
CA THR A 27 -7.41 -35.03 12.81
C THR A 27 -8.57 -35.71 12.07
N GLY A 28 -9.05 -35.12 10.98
CA GLY A 28 -10.24 -35.57 10.24
C GLY A 28 -11.58 -35.18 10.90
N GLU A 29 -11.55 -34.54 12.06
CA GLU A 29 -12.77 -34.16 12.81
C GLU A 29 -13.55 -33.05 12.11
N VAL A 30 -14.88 -33.07 12.23
CA VAL A 30 -15.74 -32.02 11.66
C VAL A 30 -15.61 -30.73 12.47
N ILE A 31 -15.19 -29.65 11.81
CA ILE A 31 -15.05 -28.30 12.37
C ILE A 31 -16.41 -27.61 12.46
N ALA A 32 -17.09 -27.55 11.32
CA ALA A 32 -18.34 -26.82 11.12
C ALA A 32 -19.02 -27.33 9.83
N LEU A 33 -20.27 -26.90 9.62
CA LEU A 33 -21.01 -27.16 8.39
C LEU A 33 -21.16 -25.85 7.59
N SER A 34 -20.84 -25.85 6.30
CA SER A 34 -21.08 -24.71 5.40
C SER A 34 -22.44 -24.84 4.73
N ASP A 35 -23.23 -23.77 4.70
CA ASP A 35 -24.58 -23.81 4.16
C ASP A 35 -25.04 -22.43 3.66
N THR A 36 -25.63 -22.43 2.47
CA THR A 36 -26.08 -21.24 1.74
C THR A 36 -27.52 -21.39 1.23
N GLU A 37 -28.22 -22.46 1.61
CA GLU A 37 -29.61 -22.65 1.22
C GLU A 37 -30.50 -21.54 1.82
N GLY A 38 -31.33 -20.93 0.98
CA GLY A 38 -32.21 -19.81 1.35
C GLY A 38 -31.57 -18.42 1.25
N LEU A 39 -30.30 -18.30 0.81
CA LEU A 39 -29.70 -17.01 0.52
C LEU A 39 -30.18 -16.43 -0.82
N ASP A 40 -30.57 -15.16 -0.84
CA ASP A 40 -30.89 -14.42 -2.05
C ASP A 40 -29.65 -13.73 -2.61
N PHE A 41 -28.99 -14.36 -3.60
CA PHE A 41 -27.79 -13.78 -4.20
C PHE A 41 -28.05 -12.48 -4.96
N ALA A 42 -29.25 -12.27 -5.52
CA ALA A 42 -29.58 -11.03 -6.21
C ALA A 42 -29.60 -9.86 -5.21
N GLU A 43 -30.25 -10.06 -4.06
CA GLU A 43 -30.28 -9.07 -2.98
C GLU A 43 -28.88 -8.81 -2.43
N ILE A 44 -28.06 -9.86 -2.25
CA ILE A 44 -26.68 -9.75 -1.77
C ILE A 44 -25.86 -8.84 -2.68
N LEU A 45 -25.84 -9.10 -4.00
CA LEU A 45 -25.08 -8.27 -4.94
C LEU A 45 -25.62 -6.83 -4.93
N GLN A 46 -26.94 -6.66 -4.94
CA GLN A 46 -27.57 -5.34 -4.92
C GLN A 46 -27.27 -4.53 -3.65
N TYR A 47 -27.19 -5.19 -2.50
CA TYR A 47 -26.81 -4.59 -1.23
C TYR A 47 -25.41 -3.99 -1.30
N GLY A 48 -24.44 -4.75 -1.83
CA GLY A 48 -23.09 -4.26 -2.07
C GLY A 48 -23.08 -3.03 -2.98
N ARG A 49 -23.76 -3.10 -4.13
CA ARG A 49 -23.82 -2.01 -5.12
C ARG A 49 -24.37 -0.70 -4.54
N THR A 50 -25.43 -0.80 -3.73
CA THR A 50 -26.22 0.35 -3.24
C THR A 50 -25.85 0.84 -1.85
N LYS A 51 -25.35 0.01 -0.94
CA LYS A 51 -24.94 0.43 0.41
C LYS A 51 -23.44 0.67 0.48
N GLY A 52 -22.64 -0.38 0.33
CA GLY A 52 -21.18 -0.29 0.43
C GLY A 52 -20.59 0.60 -0.66
N GLY A 53 -20.96 0.34 -1.92
CA GLY A 53 -20.42 1.06 -3.07
C GLY A 53 -20.75 2.56 -3.06
N GLN A 54 -21.92 2.98 -2.57
CA GLN A 54 -22.27 4.40 -2.53
C GLN A 54 -21.36 5.20 -1.59
N VAL A 55 -20.97 4.62 -0.46
CA VAL A 55 -20.07 5.28 0.50
C VAL A 55 -18.63 5.26 -0.02
N LEU A 56 -18.13 4.08 -0.42
CA LEU A 56 -16.75 3.91 -0.89
C LEU A 56 -16.41 4.81 -2.09
N ARG A 57 -17.34 5.01 -3.02
CA ARG A 57 -17.12 5.85 -4.21
C ARG A 57 -17.11 7.35 -3.91
N LYS A 58 -17.70 7.78 -2.78
CA LYS A 58 -17.64 9.18 -2.34
C LYS A 58 -16.32 9.50 -1.66
N MET A 59 -15.74 8.50 -0.99
CA MET A 59 -14.44 8.66 -0.35
C MET A 59 -13.33 8.98 -1.37
N THR A 60 -12.30 9.69 -0.94
CA THR A 60 -11.09 9.89 -1.73
C THR A 60 -10.15 8.68 -1.62
N PHE A 61 -9.17 8.56 -2.50
CA PHE A 61 -8.12 7.56 -2.34
C PHE A 61 -7.35 7.69 -1.02
N GLN A 62 -7.22 8.91 -0.48
CA GLN A 62 -6.55 9.12 0.81
C GLN A 62 -7.35 8.51 1.96
N GLU A 63 -8.65 8.77 1.98
CA GLU A 63 -9.56 8.22 2.99
C GLU A 63 -9.63 6.70 2.91
N ARG A 64 -9.72 6.13 1.70
CA ARG A 64 -9.72 4.67 1.50
C ARG A 64 -8.38 4.05 1.92
N GLY A 65 -7.25 4.67 1.58
CA GLY A 65 -5.94 4.20 2.03
C GLY A 65 -5.77 4.24 3.55
N ASN A 66 -6.27 5.28 4.22
CA ASN A 66 -6.24 5.38 5.68
C ASN A 66 -7.20 4.40 6.37
N MET A 67 -8.35 4.11 5.75
CA MET A 67 -9.26 3.04 6.17
C MET A 67 -8.55 1.67 6.12
N LEU A 68 -7.85 1.34 5.03
CA LEU A 68 -7.08 0.10 4.91
C LEU A 68 -5.95 0.00 5.95
N LYS A 69 -5.22 1.10 6.17
CA LYS A 69 -4.17 1.16 7.21
C LYS A 69 -4.73 0.89 8.60
N SER A 70 -5.87 1.48 8.92
CA SER A 70 -6.54 1.31 10.21
C SER A 70 -6.99 -0.14 10.41
N LEU A 71 -7.55 -0.75 9.36
CA LEU A 71 -7.96 -2.16 9.38
C LEU A 71 -6.75 -3.10 9.59
N ALA A 72 -5.65 -2.86 8.89
CA ALA A 72 -4.43 -3.66 9.03
C ALA A 72 -3.87 -3.61 10.47
N LEU A 73 -3.86 -2.43 11.08
CA LEU A 73 -3.45 -2.25 12.48
C LEU A 73 -4.40 -2.96 13.46
N TYR A 74 -5.70 -2.96 13.18
CA TYR A 74 -6.69 -3.67 13.99
C TYR A 74 -6.47 -5.19 13.94
N LEU A 75 -6.41 -5.76 12.74
CA LEU A 75 -6.24 -7.22 12.56
C LEU A 75 -4.90 -7.74 13.10
N THR A 76 -3.83 -6.95 12.98
CA THR A 76 -2.51 -7.32 13.52
C THR A 76 -2.55 -7.57 15.02
N LYS A 77 -3.39 -6.85 15.77
CA LYS A 77 -3.56 -7.05 17.22
C LYS A 77 -4.30 -8.34 17.57
N LYS A 78 -5.06 -8.90 16.61
CA LYS A 78 -5.89 -10.12 16.77
C LYS A 78 -5.23 -11.37 16.21
N LYS A 79 -4.03 -11.25 15.62
CA LYS A 79 -3.41 -12.32 14.82
C LYS A 79 -3.23 -13.64 15.55
N ALA A 80 -3.02 -13.62 16.87
CA ALA A 80 -2.83 -14.81 17.68
C ALA A 80 -4.02 -15.79 17.58
N ASP A 81 -5.25 -15.27 17.59
CA ASP A 81 -6.47 -16.07 17.53
C ASP A 81 -6.60 -16.80 16.17
N PHE A 82 -6.10 -16.19 15.09
CA PHE A 82 -6.16 -16.76 13.76
C PHE A 82 -5.15 -17.90 13.55
N TYR A 83 -4.01 -17.89 14.24
CA TYR A 83 -3.03 -18.98 14.13
C TYR A 83 -3.61 -20.30 14.64
N GLU A 84 -4.32 -20.28 15.77
CA GLU A 84 -4.94 -21.48 16.35
C GLU A 84 -5.96 -22.11 15.40
N ILE A 85 -6.71 -21.27 14.68
CA ILE A 85 -7.66 -21.70 13.65
C ILE A 85 -6.90 -22.24 12.42
N SER A 86 -5.84 -21.54 12.00
CA SER A 86 -5.04 -21.89 10.82
C SER A 86 -4.35 -23.25 10.94
N TYR A 87 -3.96 -23.70 12.13
CA TYR A 87 -3.38 -25.04 12.31
C TYR A 87 -4.31 -26.17 11.84
N ARG A 88 -5.62 -25.95 11.86
CA ARG A 88 -6.64 -26.92 11.39
C ARG A 88 -6.69 -27.03 9.86
N THR A 89 -6.07 -26.10 9.14
CA THR A 89 -5.89 -26.18 7.68
C THR A 89 -4.72 -27.09 7.29
N GLY A 90 -3.95 -27.58 8.26
CA GLY A 90 -2.73 -28.34 8.04
C GLY A 90 -1.46 -27.50 7.94
N ALA A 91 -1.56 -26.17 8.02
CA ALA A 91 -0.44 -25.25 7.88
C ALA A 91 0.43 -25.18 9.15
N THR A 92 1.76 -25.21 9.01
CA THR A 92 2.68 -24.88 10.12
C THR A 92 2.57 -23.40 10.54
N LYS A 93 3.26 -23.02 11.61
CA LYS A 93 3.33 -21.60 12.02
C LYS A 93 3.88 -20.70 10.91
N LEU A 94 4.94 -21.13 10.22
CA LEU A 94 5.53 -20.35 9.11
C LEU A 94 4.56 -20.27 7.93
N ASP A 95 3.92 -21.38 7.59
CA ASP A 95 2.91 -21.44 6.53
C ASP A 95 1.68 -20.56 6.81
N SER A 96 1.28 -20.49 8.09
CA SER A 96 0.19 -19.64 8.57
C SER A 96 0.60 -18.17 8.60
N TRP A 97 1.87 -17.87 8.89
CA TRP A 97 2.41 -16.51 8.83
C TRP A 97 2.32 -15.94 7.41
N ILE A 98 2.62 -16.75 6.39
CA ILE A 98 2.49 -16.34 4.98
C ILE A 98 1.03 -15.97 4.64
N ASP A 99 0.06 -16.79 5.05
CA ASP A 99 -1.36 -16.53 4.76
C ASP A 99 -1.92 -15.35 5.57
N ILE A 100 -1.72 -15.34 6.89
CA ILE A 100 -2.32 -14.37 7.80
C ILE A 100 -1.60 -13.01 7.68
N GLU A 101 -0.30 -12.99 7.95
CA GLU A 101 0.46 -11.74 7.97
C GLU A 101 0.76 -11.23 6.57
N GLY A 102 0.90 -12.12 5.57
CA GLY A 102 0.92 -11.72 4.16
C GLY A 102 -0.40 -11.07 3.72
N GLY A 103 -1.56 -11.58 4.18
CA GLY A 103 -2.87 -10.96 3.96
C GLY A 103 -2.97 -9.57 4.59
N PHE A 104 -2.50 -9.40 5.83
CA PHE A 104 -2.48 -8.08 6.49
C PHE A 104 -1.47 -7.12 5.83
N GLY A 105 -0.34 -7.65 5.36
CA GLY A 105 0.65 -6.92 4.58
C GLY A 105 0.07 -6.32 3.31
N ASN A 106 -0.85 -7.01 2.63
CA ASN A 106 -1.56 -6.48 1.45
C ASN A 106 -2.36 -5.22 1.77
N LEU A 107 -3.01 -5.15 2.94
CA LEU A 107 -3.71 -3.94 3.39
C LEU A 107 -2.74 -2.77 3.60
N PHE A 108 -1.59 -3.00 4.24
CA PHE A 108 -0.57 -1.97 4.43
C PHE A 108 0.05 -1.49 3.12
N ALA A 109 0.35 -2.42 2.21
CA ALA A 109 0.93 -2.10 0.91
C ALA A 109 -0.03 -1.23 0.08
N ASN A 110 -1.30 -1.66 -0.04
CA ASN A 110 -2.31 -0.89 -0.77
C ASN A 110 -2.65 0.45 -0.09
N ALA A 111 -2.69 0.50 1.25
CA ALA A 111 -2.82 1.75 1.98
C ALA A 111 -1.72 2.75 1.62
N SER A 112 -0.49 2.27 1.42
CA SER A 112 0.66 3.11 1.07
C SER A 112 0.58 3.66 -0.36
N LEU A 113 -0.09 2.96 -1.28
CA LEU A 113 -0.31 3.43 -2.65
C LEU A 113 -1.16 4.70 -2.73
N ARG A 114 -1.91 5.08 -1.67
CA ARG A 114 -2.68 6.33 -1.64
C ARG A 114 -1.82 7.55 -1.99
N LYS A 115 -0.53 7.53 -1.65
CA LYS A 115 0.43 8.60 -1.95
C LYS A 115 0.65 8.82 -3.46
N LEU A 116 0.34 7.81 -4.28
CA LEU A 116 0.41 7.85 -5.74
C LEU A 116 -0.91 8.27 -6.40
N PHE A 117 -1.96 8.51 -5.61
CA PHE A 117 -3.28 8.94 -6.07
C PHE A 117 -3.60 10.36 -5.60
N PRO A 118 -4.44 11.10 -6.35
CA PRO A 118 -4.91 12.41 -5.90
C PRO A 118 -5.79 12.29 -4.64
N ASN A 119 -5.97 13.39 -3.91
CA ASN A 119 -6.99 13.49 -2.88
C ASN A 119 -8.38 13.73 -3.50
N GLN A 120 -8.81 12.80 -4.35
CA GLN A 120 -10.08 12.80 -5.07
C GLN A 120 -10.66 11.38 -5.08
N SER A 121 -11.93 11.24 -5.46
CA SER A 121 -12.60 9.94 -5.57
C SER A 121 -12.26 9.16 -6.85
N TYR A 122 -11.68 9.83 -7.84
CA TYR A 122 -11.26 9.29 -9.14
C TYR A 122 -9.79 9.65 -9.44
N HIS A 123 -9.21 8.97 -10.42
CA HIS A 123 -7.80 9.12 -10.79
C HIS A 123 -7.69 9.72 -12.19
N VAL A 124 -6.68 10.56 -12.39
CA VAL A 124 -6.33 11.13 -13.69
C VAL A 124 -5.10 10.39 -14.18
N GLU A 125 -5.18 9.76 -15.36
CA GLU A 125 -4.16 8.83 -15.85
C GLU A 125 -3.39 9.41 -17.03
N GLY A 126 -2.06 9.35 -16.94
CA GLY A 126 -1.15 9.75 -18.01
C GLY A 126 -1.04 11.26 -18.15
N GLU A 127 -0.48 11.69 -19.28
CA GLU A 127 -0.33 13.10 -19.64
C GLU A 127 -1.51 13.59 -20.50
N PRO A 128 -1.81 14.90 -20.48
CA PRO A 128 -2.78 15.50 -21.39
C PRO A 128 -2.35 15.38 -22.86
N ILE A 129 -3.33 15.28 -23.75
CA ILE A 129 -3.12 15.14 -25.20
C ILE A 129 -3.72 16.36 -25.90
N ASP A 130 -2.88 17.20 -26.52
CA ASP A 130 -3.38 18.28 -27.39
C ASP A 130 -3.92 17.70 -28.69
N LEU A 131 -5.14 18.11 -29.06
CA LEU A 131 -5.83 17.68 -30.26
C LEU A 131 -6.09 18.85 -31.22
N SER A 132 -5.44 20.00 -31.00
CA SER A 132 -5.68 21.22 -31.78
C SER A 132 -4.40 22.03 -32.01
N ARG A 133 -4.32 22.72 -33.15
CA ARG A 133 -3.15 23.56 -33.49
C ARG A 133 -2.95 24.75 -32.53
N GLY A 134 -4.00 25.17 -31.83
CA GLY A 134 -3.98 26.33 -30.92
C GLY A 134 -4.18 25.97 -29.44
N GLY A 135 -4.08 24.69 -29.06
CA GLY A 135 -4.22 24.25 -27.67
C GLY A 135 -5.58 24.56 -27.03
N ARG A 136 -6.67 24.60 -27.80
CA ARG A 136 -8.03 24.91 -27.32
C ARG A 136 -8.95 23.70 -27.21
N PHE A 137 -8.57 22.58 -27.80
CA PHE A 137 -9.28 21.30 -27.70
C PHE A 137 -8.27 20.19 -27.46
N MET A 138 -8.50 19.41 -26.41
CA MET A 138 -7.57 18.41 -25.91
C MET A 138 -8.31 17.24 -25.29
N ALA A 139 -7.58 16.18 -24.97
CA ALA A 139 -8.08 15.01 -24.27
C ALA A 139 -7.23 14.69 -23.03
N HIS A 140 -7.86 13.96 -22.09
CA HIS A 140 -7.17 13.30 -20.99
C HIS A 140 -7.89 12.01 -20.65
N HIS A 141 -7.19 11.03 -20.08
CA HIS A 141 -7.83 9.87 -19.48
C HIS A 141 -8.11 10.10 -17.99
N ILE A 142 -9.31 9.71 -17.56
CA ILE A 142 -9.65 9.52 -16.15
C ILE A 142 -10.01 8.06 -15.90
N MET A 143 -9.89 7.65 -14.65
CA MET A 143 -10.34 6.37 -14.14
C MET A 143 -11.32 6.65 -12.99
N VAL A 144 -12.56 6.18 -13.11
CA VAL A 144 -13.58 6.30 -12.05
C VAL A 144 -13.89 4.93 -11.44
N PRO A 145 -14.20 4.83 -10.13
CA PRO A 145 -14.63 3.56 -9.54
C PRO A 145 -15.83 2.95 -10.28
N LYS A 146 -15.80 1.65 -10.58
CA LYS A 146 -16.96 0.96 -11.15
C LYS A 146 -18.16 1.00 -10.20
N ARG A 147 -19.37 1.02 -10.75
CA ARG A 147 -20.61 1.12 -9.97
C ARG A 147 -21.19 -0.23 -9.50
N GLY A 148 -20.52 -1.34 -9.79
CA GLY A 148 -20.92 -2.69 -9.37
C GLY A 148 -20.29 -3.16 -8.05
N VAL A 149 -20.18 -4.48 -7.92
CA VAL A 149 -19.48 -5.22 -6.86
C VAL A 149 -18.32 -6.05 -7.43
N ALA A 150 -17.30 -6.29 -6.61
CA ALA A 150 -16.24 -7.23 -6.88
C ALA A 150 -16.59 -8.60 -6.26
N ILE A 151 -16.77 -9.62 -7.08
CA ILE A 151 -17.10 -10.98 -6.66
C ILE A 151 -15.81 -11.80 -6.68
N HIS A 152 -15.37 -12.23 -5.51
CA HIS A 152 -14.12 -12.99 -5.34
C HIS A 152 -14.44 -14.46 -5.05
N ILE A 153 -14.17 -15.34 -6.00
CA ILE A 153 -14.30 -16.79 -5.83
C ILE A 153 -12.90 -17.34 -5.60
N ASN A 154 -12.58 -17.65 -4.34
CA ASN A 154 -11.21 -17.93 -3.91
C ASN A 154 -10.94 -19.44 -3.76
N ALA A 155 -9.67 -19.82 -3.90
CA ALA A 155 -9.18 -21.17 -3.65
C ALA A 155 -8.99 -21.46 -2.15
N PHE A 156 -8.69 -22.72 -1.83
CA PHE A 156 -8.58 -23.21 -0.46
C PHE A 156 -7.24 -22.93 0.22
N ASN A 157 -6.20 -22.67 -0.56
CA ASN A 157 -4.81 -22.63 -0.09
C ASN A 157 -4.51 -21.39 0.77
N PHE A 158 -5.12 -20.25 0.46
CA PHE A 158 -4.88 -18.98 1.13
C PHE A 158 -6.20 -18.30 1.56
N PRO A 159 -6.88 -18.82 2.60
CA PRO A 159 -8.17 -18.30 3.04
C PRO A 159 -8.10 -16.85 3.56
N VAL A 160 -6.94 -16.38 4.04
CA VAL A 160 -6.76 -14.99 4.50
C VAL A 160 -6.09 -14.14 3.41
N TRP A 161 -4.93 -14.57 2.90
CA TRP A 161 -4.18 -13.83 1.89
C TRP A 161 -4.99 -13.68 0.61
N GLY A 162 -5.61 -14.74 0.08
CA GLY A 162 -6.39 -14.68 -1.15
C GLY A 162 -7.66 -13.83 -1.02
N MET A 163 -8.21 -13.66 0.18
CA MET A 163 -9.27 -12.69 0.43
C MET A 163 -8.71 -11.26 0.42
N LEU A 164 -7.65 -11.01 1.19
CA LEU A 164 -7.18 -9.66 1.46
C LEU A 164 -6.32 -9.06 0.36
N GLU A 165 -5.64 -9.86 -0.46
CA GLU A 165 -4.92 -9.37 -1.65
C GLU A 165 -5.90 -8.76 -2.66
N LYS A 166 -7.07 -9.38 -2.86
CA LYS A 166 -8.16 -8.86 -3.71
C LYS A 166 -8.90 -7.70 -3.05
N CYS A 167 -9.37 -7.94 -1.82
CA CYS A 167 -10.18 -6.97 -1.07
C CYS A 167 -9.49 -5.61 -0.89
N ALA A 168 -8.18 -5.62 -0.57
CA ALA A 168 -7.40 -4.40 -0.42
C ALA A 168 -7.43 -3.55 -1.70
N VAL A 169 -7.37 -4.20 -2.86
CA VAL A 169 -7.29 -3.53 -4.16
C VAL A 169 -8.65 -2.93 -4.57
N ASN A 170 -9.75 -3.70 -4.50
CA ASN A 170 -11.07 -3.16 -4.86
C ASN A 170 -11.56 -2.11 -3.86
N TRP A 171 -11.27 -2.25 -2.57
CA TRP A 171 -11.59 -1.20 -1.59
C TRP A 171 -10.77 0.05 -1.86
N MET A 172 -9.49 -0.05 -2.21
CA MET A 172 -8.71 1.11 -2.62
C MET A 172 -9.28 1.78 -3.88
N ALA A 173 -9.83 0.99 -4.81
CA ALA A 173 -10.52 1.47 -6.01
C ALA A 173 -11.93 2.02 -5.75
N GLY A 174 -12.50 1.86 -4.55
CA GLY A 174 -13.84 2.33 -4.21
C GLY A 174 -14.98 1.37 -4.61
N VAL A 175 -14.69 0.08 -4.74
CA VAL A 175 -15.65 -0.98 -5.11
C VAL A 175 -15.87 -1.93 -3.92
N PRO A 176 -17.12 -2.30 -3.57
CA PRO A 176 -17.43 -3.25 -2.49
C PRO A 176 -17.17 -4.71 -2.91
N ALA A 177 -16.90 -5.60 -1.95
CA ALA A 177 -16.58 -7.00 -2.20
C ALA A 177 -17.66 -7.98 -1.72
N VAL A 178 -17.88 -9.04 -2.49
CA VAL A 178 -18.61 -10.26 -2.09
C VAL A 178 -17.64 -11.43 -2.23
N VAL A 179 -17.20 -11.98 -1.10
CA VAL A 179 -16.19 -13.02 -1.03
C VAL A 179 -16.85 -14.38 -0.85
N LYS A 180 -16.50 -15.32 -1.72
CA LYS A 180 -16.83 -16.73 -1.64
C LYS A 180 -15.52 -17.51 -1.47
N PRO A 181 -15.10 -17.85 -0.24
CA PRO A 181 -13.95 -18.74 -0.03
C PRO A 181 -14.25 -20.17 -0.49
N ALA A 182 -13.19 -20.96 -0.73
CA ALA A 182 -13.35 -22.40 -0.87
C ALA A 182 -13.87 -23.00 0.45
N THR A 183 -14.77 -23.97 0.34
CA THR A 183 -15.51 -24.50 1.49
C THR A 183 -14.57 -25.04 2.58
N ASN A 184 -13.58 -25.86 2.19
CA ASN A 184 -12.73 -26.61 3.13
C ASN A 184 -12.00 -25.74 4.15
N THR A 185 -11.66 -24.49 3.82
CA THR A 185 -10.91 -23.57 4.70
C THR A 185 -11.65 -22.28 5.03
N SER A 186 -12.93 -22.21 4.66
CA SER A 186 -13.77 -21.01 4.85
C SER A 186 -13.95 -20.58 6.30
N PHE A 187 -13.77 -21.50 7.26
CA PHE A 187 -13.80 -21.20 8.69
C PHE A 187 -12.74 -20.18 9.13
N LEU A 188 -11.57 -20.17 8.48
CA LEU A 188 -10.52 -19.17 8.77
C LEU A 188 -10.85 -17.82 8.13
N THR A 189 -11.33 -17.81 6.88
CA THR A 189 -11.82 -16.59 6.22
C THR A 189 -12.93 -15.93 7.03
N GLU A 190 -13.88 -16.73 7.54
CA GLU A 190 -14.99 -16.26 8.37
C GLU A 190 -14.51 -15.62 9.67
N ALA A 191 -13.58 -16.26 10.38
CA ALA A 191 -13.02 -15.72 11.62
C ALA A 191 -12.36 -14.34 11.40
N VAL A 192 -11.61 -14.18 10.30
CA VAL A 192 -11.00 -12.89 9.96
C VAL A 192 -12.07 -11.88 9.54
N ALA A 193 -13.01 -12.26 8.67
CA ALA A 193 -14.11 -11.39 8.25
C ALA A 193 -14.95 -10.91 9.44
N ARG A 194 -15.16 -11.75 10.45
CA ARG A 194 -15.86 -11.39 11.68
C ARG A 194 -15.19 -10.25 12.42
N GLU A 195 -13.87 -10.29 12.55
CA GLU A 195 -13.09 -9.21 13.15
C GLU A 195 -13.07 -7.95 12.26
N ILE A 196 -13.07 -8.10 10.93
CA ILE A 196 -13.22 -6.96 10.00
C ILE A 196 -14.55 -6.25 10.24
N ILE A 197 -15.66 -6.98 10.29
CA ILE A 197 -17.00 -6.41 10.52
C ILE A 197 -17.11 -5.81 11.93
N ALA A 198 -16.63 -6.52 12.94
CA ALA A 198 -16.68 -6.05 14.34
C ALA A 198 -15.88 -4.75 14.56
N SER A 199 -14.86 -4.49 13.74
CA SER A 199 -14.06 -3.27 13.85
C SER A 199 -14.83 -1.98 13.55
N GLY A 200 -15.91 -2.05 12.76
CA GLY A 200 -16.64 -0.87 12.28
C GLY A 200 -15.84 0.06 11.36
N ILE A 201 -14.65 -0.36 10.90
CA ILE A 201 -13.75 0.47 10.08
C ILE A 201 -14.25 0.57 8.64
N LEU A 202 -14.77 -0.53 8.09
CA LEU A 202 -15.34 -0.54 6.75
C LEU A 202 -16.80 -0.04 6.80
N PRO A 203 -17.25 0.72 5.77
CA PRO A 203 -18.67 1.02 5.60
C PRO A 203 -19.51 -0.25 5.51
N GLU A 204 -20.74 -0.19 6.01
CA GLU A 204 -21.69 -1.28 5.86
C GLU A 204 -21.91 -1.63 4.37
N GLY A 205 -21.92 -2.93 4.07
CA GLY A 205 -22.03 -3.45 2.69
C GLY A 205 -20.73 -3.39 1.88
N ALA A 206 -19.61 -2.89 2.43
CA ALA A 206 -18.31 -2.91 1.75
C ALA A 206 -17.69 -4.33 1.66
N LEU A 207 -18.05 -5.22 2.58
CA LEU A 207 -17.67 -6.62 2.61
C LEU A 207 -18.91 -7.48 2.86
N GLN A 208 -19.07 -8.53 2.06
CA GLN A 208 -20.01 -9.63 2.28
C GLN A 208 -19.28 -10.96 2.11
N LEU A 209 -19.72 -11.99 2.83
CA LEU A 209 -19.09 -13.31 2.90
C LEU A 209 -20.13 -14.43 2.71
N ILE A 210 -19.86 -15.34 1.78
CA ILE A 210 -20.70 -16.49 1.47
C ILE A 210 -19.90 -17.79 1.71
N ASN A 211 -20.24 -18.50 2.79
CA ASN A 211 -19.59 -19.73 3.21
C ASN A 211 -20.39 -20.97 2.79
N GLY A 212 -20.12 -21.46 1.59
CA GLY A 212 -20.76 -22.65 1.04
C GLY A 212 -20.91 -22.58 -0.47
N SER A 213 -21.95 -23.18 -1.04
CA SER A 213 -22.18 -23.17 -2.48
C SER A 213 -22.74 -21.82 -2.95
N ALA A 214 -22.31 -21.33 -4.11
CA ALA A 214 -22.83 -20.07 -4.69
C ALA A 214 -23.16 -20.24 -6.18
N ARG A 215 -23.74 -21.40 -6.56
CA ARG A 215 -23.90 -21.82 -7.97
C ARG A 215 -24.58 -20.79 -8.85
N THR A 216 -25.57 -20.06 -8.33
CA THR A 216 -26.40 -19.10 -9.08
C THR A 216 -25.96 -17.65 -8.90
N ILE A 217 -24.87 -17.36 -8.17
CA ILE A 217 -24.44 -15.97 -7.93
C ILE A 217 -24.15 -15.23 -9.24
N LEU A 218 -23.65 -15.95 -10.26
CA LEU A 218 -23.33 -15.39 -11.57
C LEU A 218 -24.56 -15.12 -12.44
N ASP A 219 -25.76 -15.58 -12.06
CA ASP A 219 -27.00 -15.28 -12.78
C ASP A 219 -27.42 -13.81 -12.62
N PHE A 220 -26.92 -13.15 -11.57
CA PHE A 220 -27.34 -11.81 -11.13
C PHE A 220 -26.26 -10.74 -11.31
N VAL A 221 -25.16 -11.06 -12.00
CA VAL A 221 -24.12 -10.08 -12.33
C VAL A 221 -24.60 -9.08 -13.38
N GLU A 222 -24.05 -7.88 -13.32
CA GLU A 222 -24.32 -6.76 -14.21
C GLU A 222 -23.00 -6.22 -14.79
N SER A 223 -23.07 -5.52 -15.94
CA SER A 223 -21.90 -4.99 -16.66
C SER A 223 -20.90 -4.13 -15.86
N GLN A 224 -21.29 -3.63 -14.69
CA GLN A 224 -20.41 -2.84 -13.80
C GLN A 224 -19.73 -3.66 -12.69
N ASP A 225 -20.08 -4.94 -12.54
CA ASP A 225 -19.41 -5.84 -11.62
C ASP A 225 -18.06 -6.30 -12.17
N VAL A 226 -17.25 -6.91 -11.30
CA VAL A 226 -16.00 -7.58 -11.66
C VAL A 226 -15.99 -8.95 -10.98
N VAL A 227 -15.67 -10.00 -11.72
CA VAL A 227 -15.52 -11.35 -11.17
C VAL A 227 -14.05 -11.74 -11.21
N THR A 228 -13.53 -12.14 -10.05
CA THR A 228 -12.14 -12.60 -9.91
C THR A 228 -12.16 -14.01 -9.34
N PHE A 229 -11.65 -14.96 -10.11
CA PHE A 229 -11.62 -16.38 -9.76
C PHE A 229 -10.18 -16.87 -9.57
N THR A 230 -9.96 -17.61 -8.48
CA THR A 230 -8.77 -18.44 -8.27
C THR A 230 -9.20 -19.88 -8.02
N GLY A 231 -8.66 -20.82 -8.79
CA GLY A 231 -8.90 -22.26 -8.61
C GLY A 231 -8.56 -23.06 -9.86
N SER A 232 -9.15 -24.24 -10.03
CA SER A 232 -8.77 -25.10 -11.16
C SER A 232 -9.13 -24.49 -12.53
N ALA A 233 -8.30 -24.77 -13.54
CA ALA A 233 -8.49 -24.24 -14.89
C ALA A 233 -9.82 -24.71 -15.51
N THR A 234 -10.27 -25.91 -15.17
CA THR A 234 -11.57 -26.45 -15.61
C THR A 234 -12.74 -25.65 -15.03
N THR A 235 -12.72 -25.37 -13.73
CA THR A 235 -13.76 -24.57 -13.07
C THR A 235 -13.75 -23.14 -13.58
N GLY A 236 -12.57 -22.53 -13.69
CA GLY A 236 -12.42 -21.16 -14.20
C GLY A 236 -12.97 -20.99 -15.62
N ARG A 237 -12.67 -21.94 -16.53
CA ARG A 237 -13.23 -21.92 -17.90
C ARG A 237 -14.75 -22.05 -17.92
N MET A 238 -15.30 -22.93 -17.09
CA MET A 238 -16.76 -23.09 -16.95
C MET A 238 -17.42 -21.78 -16.48
N LEU A 239 -16.86 -21.14 -15.45
CA LEU A 239 -17.40 -19.87 -14.93
C LEU A 239 -17.22 -18.71 -15.91
N LYS A 240 -16.08 -18.65 -16.61
CA LYS A 240 -15.82 -17.64 -17.66
C LYS A 240 -16.79 -17.77 -18.83
N ALA A 241 -17.23 -19.00 -19.14
CA ALA A 241 -18.21 -19.29 -20.19
C ALA A 241 -19.67 -19.06 -19.75
N HIS A 242 -19.91 -18.56 -18.53
CA HIS A 242 -21.26 -18.34 -18.03
C HIS A 242 -22.04 -17.36 -18.93
N PRO A 243 -23.27 -17.68 -19.38
CA PRO A 243 -24.00 -16.85 -20.35
C PRO A 243 -24.18 -15.41 -19.90
N ARG A 244 -24.45 -15.18 -18.61
CA ARG A 244 -24.61 -13.83 -18.05
C ARG A 244 -23.31 -13.01 -18.12
N ILE A 245 -22.16 -13.62 -17.84
CA ILE A 245 -20.85 -12.95 -17.91
C ILE A 245 -20.59 -12.46 -19.34
N ILE A 246 -20.89 -13.30 -20.33
CA ILE A 246 -20.73 -12.98 -21.75
C ILE A 246 -21.71 -11.88 -22.18
N ASN A 247 -23.00 -12.03 -21.85
CA ASN A 247 -24.05 -11.10 -22.29
C ASN A 247 -23.90 -9.70 -21.68
N GLU A 248 -23.46 -9.61 -20.42
CA GLU A 248 -23.22 -8.35 -19.72
C GLU A 248 -21.80 -7.80 -19.94
N ALA A 249 -20.94 -8.54 -20.66
CA ALA A 249 -19.52 -8.23 -20.85
C ALA A 249 -18.77 -7.94 -19.53
N VAL A 250 -19.07 -8.73 -18.50
CA VAL A 250 -18.50 -8.57 -17.16
C VAL A 250 -17.01 -8.92 -17.21
N PRO A 251 -16.10 -8.05 -16.73
CA PRO A 251 -14.70 -8.40 -16.57
C PRO A 251 -14.54 -9.65 -15.69
N PHE A 252 -13.89 -10.67 -16.25
CA PHE A 252 -13.61 -11.94 -15.57
C PHE A 252 -12.10 -12.18 -15.54
N THR A 253 -11.48 -11.98 -14.38
CA THR A 253 -10.07 -12.28 -14.12
C THR A 253 -9.96 -13.71 -13.61
N MET A 254 -9.09 -14.50 -14.23
CA MET A 254 -8.88 -15.91 -13.90
C MET A 254 -7.42 -16.15 -13.54
N GLU A 255 -7.19 -16.65 -12.34
CA GLU A 255 -5.95 -17.30 -11.91
C GLU A 255 -6.23 -18.80 -11.79
N ALA A 256 -5.41 -19.62 -12.45
CA ALA A 256 -5.60 -21.06 -12.50
C ALA A 256 -4.30 -21.85 -12.27
N ASP A 257 -4.41 -23.17 -12.37
CA ASP A 257 -3.33 -24.17 -12.34
C ASP A 257 -2.09 -23.69 -13.12
N SER A 258 -0.90 -23.94 -12.59
CA SER A 258 0.35 -23.40 -13.15
C SER A 258 1.54 -24.33 -12.91
N LEU A 259 2.18 -24.76 -14.01
CA LEU A 259 3.40 -25.56 -13.95
C LEU A 259 4.64 -24.65 -13.90
N ASN A 260 4.82 -23.98 -12.77
CA ASN A 260 5.95 -23.08 -12.57
C ASN A 260 7.29 -23.82 -12.68
N SER A 261 8.28 -23.14 -13.25
CA SER A 261 9.61 -23.70 -13.49
C SER A 261 10.69 -23.04 -12.66
N SER A 262 11.74 -23.80 -12.31
CA SER A 262 13.00 -23.24 -11.84
C SER A 262 14.14 -23.81 -12.68
N VAL A 263 14.95 -22.92 -13.25
CA VAL A 263 16.08 -23.24 -14.12
C VAL A 263 17.38 -23.08 -13.33
N LEU A 264 18.26 -24.07 -13.40
CA LEU A 264 19.64 -23.95 -12.92
C LEU A 264 20.50 -23.49 -14.11
N GLY A 265 21.20 -22.36 -13.97
CA GLY A 265 22.11 -21.86 -15.00
C GLY A 265 23.33 -22.77 -15.18
N GLU A 266 23.95 -22.74 -16.36
CA GLU A 266 25.10 -23.60 -16.71
C GLU A 266 26.34 -23.31 -15.84
N ASP A 267 26.44 -22.09 -15.29
CA ASP A 267 27.51 -21.64 -14.40
C ASP A 267 27.29 -22.05 -12.93
N ALA A 268 26.07 -22.46 -12.57
CA ALA A 268 25.68 -22.82 -11.21
C ALA A 268 26.03 -24.29 -10.89
N LEU A 269 27.34 -24.57 -10.79
CA LEU A 269 27.89 -25.91 -10.54
C LEU A 269 27.84 -26.30 -9.04
N PRO A 270 27.89 -27.61 -8.69
CA PRO A 270 28.08 -28.04 -7.31
C PRO A 270 29.26 -27.34 -6.63
N GLY A 271 29.04 -26.83 -5.42
CA GLY A 271 30.03 -26.03 -4.68
C GLY A 271 29.96 -24.52 -4.94
N THR A 272 29.16 -24.07 -5.90
CA THR A 272 28.82 -22.65 -6.05
C THR A 272 27.65 -22.26 -5.14
N PRO A 273 27.59 -20.98 -4.69
CA PRO A 273 26.42 -20.46 -3.98
C PRO A 273 25.10 -20.63 -4.75
N GLU A 274 25.12 -20.48 -6.08
CA GLU A 274 23.93 -20.53 -6.93
C GLU A 274 23.30 -21.93 -6.94
N PHE A 275 24.13 -22.98 -6.96
CA PHE A 275 23.65 -24.35 -6.83
C PHE A 275 22.97 -24.57 -5.47
N ASP A 276 23.61 -24.16 -4.36
CA ASP A 276 23.03 -24.30 -3.02
C ASP A 276 21.72 -23.51 -2.87
N LEU A 277 21.66 -22.32 -3.45
CA LEU A 277 20.47 -21.48 -3.50
C LEU A 277 19.34 -22.15 -4.28
N PHE A 278 19.63 -22.72 -5.44
CA PHE A 278 18.66 -23.44 -6.27
C PHE A 278 18.06 -24.64 -5.51
N ILE A 279 18.91 -25.48 -4.90
CA ILE A 279 18.47 -26.65 -4.12
C ILE A 279 17.59 -26.22 -2.94
N LYS A 280 17.99 -25.16 -2.23
CA LYS A 280 17.22 -24.60 -1.12
C LYS A 280 15.86 -24.09 -1.57
N GLU A 281 15.81 -23.39 -2.69
CA GLU A 281 14.58 -22.79 -3.21
C GLU A 281 13.59 -23.85 -3.67
N VAL A 282 14.04 -24.83 -4.46
CA VAL A 282 13.20 -25.96 -4.90
C VAL A 282 12.64 -26.73 -3.71
N ARG A 283 13.48 -27.06 -2.71
CA ARG A 283 13.01 -27.72 -1.48
C ARG A 283 11.96 -26.87 -0.75
N ASN A 284 12.19 -25.57 -0.59
CA ASN A 284 11.23 -24.69 0.08
C ASN A 284 9.89 -24.67 -0.65
N GLU A 285 9.91 -24.52 -1.97
CA GLU A 285 8.69 -24.45 -2.77
C GLU A 285 7.90 -25.76 -2.83
N MET A 286 8.57 -26.91 -2.70
CA MET A 286 7.92 -28.20 -2.51
C MET A 286 7.25 -28.36 -1.13
N THR A 287 7.77 -27.70 -0.09
CA THR A 287 7.43 -28.05 1.30
C THR A 287 6.61 -27.00 2.04
N VAL A 288 6.78 -25.72 1.70
CA VAL A 288 5.95 -24.63 2.23
C VAL A 288 4.49 -24.87 1.83
N LYS A 289 3.59 -24.86 2.83
CA LYS A 289 2.19 -25.25 2.71
C LYS A 289 1.95 -26.64 2.10
N CYS A 290 2.89 -27.56 2.27
CA CYS A 290 2.87 -28.87 1.61
C CYS A 290 2.73 -28.73 0.07
N GLY A 291 3.40 -27.72 -0.51
CA GLY A 291 3.39 -27.44 -1.94
C GLY A 291 2.04 -26.94 -2.50
N GLN A 292 1.05 -26.62 -1.66
CA GLN A 292 -0.26 -26.11 -2.07
C GLN A 292 -0.23 -24.60 -2.39
N LYS A 293 0.78 -24.15 -3.12
CA LYS A 293 0.85 -22.78 -3.64
C LYS A 293 0.70 -22.84 -5.15
N CYS A 294 -0.13 -21.95 -5.70
CA CYS A 294 -0.24 -21.74 -7.15
C CYS A 294 1.11 -21.37 -7.77
N THR A 295 2.01 -20.77 -6.99
CA THR A 295 3.37 -20.38 -7.35
C THR A 295 4.44 -21.42 -6.99
N ALA A 296 4.11 -22.62 -6.51
CA ALA A 296 5.11 -23.63 -6.17
C ALA A 296 5.83 -24.15 -7.42
N ILE A 297 7.14 -24.45 -7.30
CA ILE A 297 7.94 -25.02 -8.40
C ILE A 297 7.43 -26.43 -8.71
N ARG A 298 6.99 -26.67 -9.94
CA ARG A 298 6.53 -27.99 -10.43
C ARG A 298 7.56 -28.65 -11.33
N ARG A 299 8.35 -27.84 -12.06
CA ARG A 299 9.33 -28.30 -13.06
C ARG A 299 10.72 -27.74 -12.72
N VAL A 300 11.68 -28.63 -12.54
CA VAL A 300 13.06 -28.31 -12.15
C VAL A 300 13.93 -28.60 -13.38
N ILE A 301 14.33 -27.56 -14.09
CA ILE A 301 15.02 -27.64 -15.39
C ILE A 301 16.51 -27.42 -15.16
N VAL A 302 17.33 -28.41 -15.48
CA VAL A 302 18.77 -28.39 -15.13
C VAL A 302 19.65 -28.86 -16.28
N PRO A 303 20.92 -28.44 -16.37
CA PRO A 303 21.85 -28.95 -17.37
C PRO A 303 21.93 -30.49 -17.33
N GLU A 304 21.99 -31.13 -18.50
CA GLU A 304 21.96 -32.60 -18.60
C GLU A 304 23.07 -33.29 -17.79
N ASN A 305 24.23 -32.64 -17.66
CA ASN A 305 25.38 -33.11 -16.90
C ASN A 305 25.26 -32.90 -15.37
N LEU A 306 24.24 -32.19 -14.88
CA LEU A 306 24.01 -31.90 -13.45
C LEU A 306 22.78 -32.61 -12.86
N ILE A 307 22.06 -33.40 -13.66
CA ILE A 307 20.84 -34.09 -13.23
C ILE A 307 21.04 -34.92 -11.95
N GLU A 308 22.10 -35.73 -11.90
CA GLU A 308 22.37 -36.61 -10.76
C GLU A 308 22.76 -35.83 -9.51
N ASP A 309 23.60 -34.80 -9.66
CA ASP A 309 24.00 -33.92 -8.56
C ASP A 309 22.80 -33.24 -7.91
N VAL A 310 21.90 -32.70 -8.75
CA VAL A 310 20.67 -32.04 -8.29
C VAL A 310 19.73 -33.06 -7.62
N GLN A 311 19.54 -34.23 -8.21
CA GLN A 311 18.72 -35.30 -7.64
C GLN A 311 19.21 -35.71 -6.24
N ILE A 312 20.51 -35.96 -6.08
CA ILE A 312 21.12 -36.35 -4.81
C ILE A 312 20.99 -35.24 -3.78
N ALA A 313 21.31 -34.00 -4.17
CA ALA A 313 21.26 -32.84 -3.28
C ALA A 313 19.82 -32.54 -2.81
N LEU A 314 18.83 -32.57 -3.72
CA LEU A 314 17.42 -32.40 -3.38
C LEU A 314 16.89 -33.53 -2.49
N GLY A 315 17.18 -34.79 -2.81
CA GLY A 315 16.77 -35.92 -1.98
C GLY A 315 17.31 -35.81 -0.55
N LYS A 316 18.59 -35.44 -0.41
CA LYS A 316 19.20 -35.18 0.91
C LYS A 316 18.55 -33.99 1.63
N ALA A 317 18.20 -32.93 0.90
CA ALA A 317 17.56 -31.75 1.48
C ALA A 317 16.12 -32.04 1.94
N LEU A 318 15.37 -32.84 1.16
CA LEU A 318 14.00 -33.26 1.47
C LEU A 318 13.95 -34.28 2.64
N SER A 319 14.93 -35.16 2.77
CA SER A 319 15.01 -36.15 3.87
C SER A 319 15.05 -35.54 5.27
N LYS A 320 15.36 -34.24 5.38
CA LYS A 320 15.43 -33.50 6.63
C LYS A 320 14.10 -32.82 7.01
N VAL A 321 13.07 -32.95 6.18
CA VAL A 321 11.78 -32.29 6.38
C VAL A 321 10.89 -33.19 7.22
N THR A 322 10.67 -32.79 8.46
CA THR A 322 9.79 -33.46 9.42
C THR A 322 8.32 -33.12 9.14
N ILE A 323 7.48 -34.16 9.14
CA ILE A 323 6.05 -34.07 8.81
C ILE A 323 5.22 -34.41 10.05
N GLY A 324 4.12 -33.70 10.31
CA GLY A 324 3.26 -34.01 11.46
C GLY A 324 2.32 -32.90 11.88
N ASP A 325 1.88 -32.93 13.14
CA ASP A 325 1.01 -31.89 13.70
C ASP A 325 1.73 -30.52 13.71
N PRO A 326 1.21 -29.50 13.02
CA PRO A 326 1.83 -28.17 12.93
C PRO A 326 1.97 -27.44 14.28
N ARG A 327 1.33 -27.92 15.35
CA ARG A 327 1.47 -27.39 16.71
C ARG A 327 2.80 -27.76 17.37
N LEU A 328 3.50 -28.78 16.85
CA LEU A 328 4.80 -29.22 17.35
C LEU A 328 5.94 -28.41 16.73
N LYS A 329 6.92 -28.01 17.56
CA LYS A 329 8.02 -27.11 17.14
C LYS A 329 9.01 -27.77 16.18
N GLU A 330 9.12 -29.09 16.22
CA GLU A 330 10.00 -29.90 15.41
C GLU A 330 9.44 -30.15 14.00
N VAL A 331 8.13 -30.01 13.79
CA VAL A 331 7.49 -30.21 12.48
C VAL A 331 7.85 -29.06 11.54
N ARG A 332 8.17 -29.39 10.28
CA ARG A 332 8.57 -28.44 9.24
C ARG A 332 7.58 -28.40 8.07
N MET A 333 6.82 -29.46 7.86
CA MET A 333 5.73 -29.53 6.88
C MET A 333 4.51 -30.14 7.56
N GLY A 334 3.35 -29.52 7.39
CA GLY A 334 2.09 -30.09 7.90
C GLY A 334 1.41 -30.98 6.87
N SER A 335 0.10 -30.82 6.70
CA SER A 335 -0.72 -31.66 5.80
C SER A 335 -1.20 -30.89 4.56
N LEU A 336 -1.71 -31.64 3.59
CA LEU A 336 -2.64 -31.08 2.59
C LEU A 336 -3.95 -30.67 3.28
N VAL A 337 -4.80 -29.93 2.58
CA VAL A 337 -6.01 -29.34 3.16
C VAL A 337 -7.13 -30.36 3.46
N SER A 338 -7.12 -31.52 2.79
CA SER A 338 -8.18 -32.54 2.93
C SER A 338 -7.73 -33.88 2.36
N LEU A 339 -8.39 -34.97 2.77
CA LEU A 339 -8.15 -36.32 2.24
C LEU A 339 -8.48 -36.43 0.74
N ASP A 340 -9.49 -35.69 0.27
CA ASP A 340 -9.80 -35.63 -1.17
C ASP A 340 -8.63 -35.04 -1.97
N GLN A 341 -7.96 -34.02 -1.43
CA GLN A 341 -6.75 -33.48 -2.05
C GLN A 341 -5.56 -34.44 -2.01
N VAL A 342 -5.41 -35.25 -0.95
CA VAL A 342 -4.42 -36.34 -0.95
C VAL A 342 -4.68 -37.31 -2.10
N GLN A 343 -5.94 -37.72 -2.28
CA GLN A 343 -6.32 -38.64 -3.34
C GLN A 343 -6.08 -38.03 -4.74
N GLU A 344 -6.47 -36.78 -4.95
CA GLU A 344 -6.22 -36.07 -6.21
C GLU A 344 -4.72 -36.00 -6.54
N VAL A 345 -3.89 -35.60 -5.57
CA VAL A 345 -2.43 -35.52 -5.78
C VAL A 345 -1.84 -36.91 -6.09
N ARG A 346 -2.27 -37.98 -5.41
CA ARG A 346 -1.82 -39.35 -5.68
C ARG A 346 -2.13 -39.77 -7.12
N GLU A 347 -3.33 -39.48 -7.61
CA GLU A 347 -3.74 -39.79 -8.98
C GLU A 347 -2.88 -39.04 -10.01
N ARG A 348 -2.58 -37.76 -9.76
CA ARG A 348 -1.69 -36.98 -10.62
C ARG A 348 -0.26 -37.52 -10.63
N VAL A 349 0.26 -37.92 -9.47
CA VAL A 349 1.59 -38.57 -9.39
C VAL A 349 1.61 -39.88 -10.17
N GLN A 350 0.57 -40.72 -10.04
CA GLN A 350 0.46 -41.97 -10.80
C GLN A 350 0.38 -41.75 -12.31
N GLU A 351 -0.23 -40.66 -12.75
CA GLU A 351 -0.25 -40.27 -14.16
C GLU A 351 1.14 -39.88 -14.66
N LEU A 352 1.83 -39.01 -13.91
CA LEU A 352 3.19 -38.57 -14.20
C LEU A 352 4.19 -39.74 -14.16
N SER A 353 3.98 -40.70 -13.25
CA SER A 353 4.89 -41.83 -13.07
C SER A 353 4.86 -42.86 -14.20
N LYS A 354 3.99 -42.68 -15.20
CA LYS A 354 3.98 -43.51 -16.42
C LYS A 354 5.23 -43.29 -17.27
N THR A 355 5.83 -42.09 -17.22
CA THR A 355 7.05 -41.75 -17.96
C THR A 355 8.16 -41.19 -17.09
N ALA A 356 7.81 -40.53 -15.97
CA ALA A 356 8.78 -39.98 -15.03
C ALA A 356 9.03 -40.95 -13.86
N SER A 357 10.29 -41.21 -13.51
CA SER A 357 10.64 -42.09 -12.39
C SER A 357 10.54 -41.35 -11.06
N ILE A 358 9.97 -41.97 -10.02
CA ILE A 358 10.04 -41.44 -8.65
C ILE A 358 11.46 -41.67 -8.13
N VAL A 359 12.19 -40.58 -7.88
CA VAL A 359 13.60 -40.59 -7.43
C VAL A 359 13.76 -40.22 -5.96
N TYR A 360 12.70 -39.69 -5.32
CA TYR A 360 12.61 -39.51 -3.88
C TYR A 360 11.14 -39.55 -3.43
N GLY A 361 10.90 -40.13 -2.24
CA GLY A 361 9.59 -40.22 -1.61
C GLY A 361 8.85 -41.52 -1.93
N ASP A 362 7.75 -41.76 -1.20
CA ASP A 362 6.88 -42.93 -1.32
C ASP A 362 5.43 -42.45 -1.18
N LEU A 363 4.53 -42.92 -2.04
CA LEU A 363 3.11 -42.57 -1.95
C LEU A 363 2.44 -43.31 -0.78
N ASP A 364 2.85 -44.53 -0.48
CA ASP A 364 2.13 -45.44 0.44
C ASP A 364 2.67 -45.38 1.87
N LYS A 365 3.87 -44.85 2.07
CA LYS A 365 4.53 -44.78 3.38
C LYS A 365 4.82 -43.34 3.78
N ILE A 366 4.36 -42.99 4.98
CA ILE A 366 4.65 -41.70 5.59
C ILE A 366 4.79 -41.85 7.10
N ASP A 367 5.87 -41.28 7.62
CA ASP A 367 6.11 -41.14 9.05
C ASP A 367 5.67 -39.73 9.48
N VAL A 368 4.77 -39.66 10.45
CA VAL A 368 4.23 -38.40 10.98
C VAL A 368 4.48 -38.28 12.48
N ILE A 369 4.80 -37.08 12.93
CA ILE A 369 5.05 -36.77 14.35
C ILE A 369 3.79 -36.17 14.97
N GLY A 370 3.33 -36.74 16.08
CA GLY A 370 2.22 -36.19 16.87
C GLY A 370 0.85 -36.24 16.20
N ALA A 371 0.67 -37.02 15.13
CA ALA A 371 -0.58 -37.16 14.40
C ALA A 371 -0.82 -38.62 13.95
N ASP A 372 -2.03 -38.90 13.46
CA ASP A 372 -2.39 -40.19 12.85
C ASP A 372 -2.38 -40.05 11.33
N ALA A 373 -1.43 -40.72 10.66
CA ALA A 373 -1.25 -40.66 9.21
C ALA A 373 -2.49 -41.14 8.41
N LYS A 374 -3.37 -41.96 9.00
CA LYS A 374 -4.59 -42.44 8.32
C LYS A 374 -5.76 -41.49 8.45
N LYS A 375 -5.75 -40.61 9.47
CA LYS A 375 -6.83 -39.66 9.72
C LYS A 375 -6.54 -38.28 9.14
N GLY A 376 -5.29 -37.84 9.22
CA GLY A 376 -4.86 -36.56 8.68
C GLY A 376 -4.52 -36.64 7.19
N ALA A 377 -4.60 -35.51 6.51
CA ALA A 377 -4.38 -35.36 5.07
C ALA A 377 -2.89 -35.24 4.71
N PHE A 378 -2.05 -36.14 5.22
CA PHE A 378 -0.61 -36.05 5.03
C PHE A 378 -0.14 -36.70 3.72
N LEU A 379 0.90 -36.12 3.11
CA LEU A 379 1.59 -36.69 1.96
C LEU A 379 3.09 -36.37 2.04
N ALA A 380 3.95 -37.36 1.78
CA ALA A 380 5.39 -37.15 1.72
C ALA A 380 5.79 -36.35 0.46
N PRO A 381 6.89 -35.57 0.49
CA PRO A 381 7.38 -34.95 -0.74
C PRO A 381 7.77 -36.01 -1.76
N ILE A 382 7.31 -35.84 -3.00
CA ILE A 382 7.61 -36.73 -4.13
C ILE A 382 8.44 -35.95 -5.16
N LEU A 383 9.62 -36.48 -5.49
CA LEU A 383 10.46 -35.95 -6.55
C LEU A 383 10.46 -36.93 -7.71
N LEU A 384 10.05 -36.47 -8.87
CA LEU A 384 10.06 -37.23 -10.12
C LEU A 384 11.26 -36.82 -10.98
N ARG A 385 11.65 -37.68 -11.92
CA ARG A 385 12.67 -37.42 -12.94
C ARG A 385 12.15 -37.85 -14.31
N GLU A 386 12.14 -36.92 -15.26
CA GLU A 386 11.77 -37.18 -16.66
C GLU A 386 12.99 -36.94 -17.56
N ASP A 387 13.55 -38.02 -18.09
CA ASP A 387 14.77 -37.99 -18.91
C ASP A 387 14.52 -37.55 -20.37
N HIS A 388 13.26 -37.55 -20.83
CA HIS A 388 12.89 -37.20 -22.21
C HIS A 388 11.78 -36.14 -22.27
N PRO A 389 11.98 -34.95 -21.67
CA PRO A 389 10.93 -33.95 -21.45
C PRO A 389 10.39 -33.31 -22.74
N PHE A 390 11.10 -33.43 -23.86
CA PHE A 390 10.60 -32.99 -25.18
C PHE A 390 9.69 -34.01 -25.87
N LYS A 391 9.74 -35.28 -25.45
CA LYS A 391 8.91 -36.37 -26.00
C LYS A 391 7.73 -36.69 -25.10
N ASN A 392 7.99 -36.77 -23.79
CA ASN A 392 7.00 -37.13 -22.78
C ASN A 392 6.36 -35.84 -22.23
N LEU A 393 5.15 -35.53 -22.70
CA LEU A 393 4.53 -34.23 -22.45
C LEU A 393 3.74 -34.14 -21.13
N ALA A 394 3.50 -35.25 -20.43
CA ALA A 394 2.70 -35.28 -19.21
C ALA A 394 3.20 -34.29 -18.14
N VAL A 395 4.53 -34.17 -17.98
CA VAL A 395 5.17 -33.24 -17.04
C VAL A 395 4.93 -31.76 -17.37
N HIS A 396 4.47 -31.47 -18.59
CA HIS A 396 4.11 -30.13 -19.06
C HIS A 396 2.59 -29.92 -19.12
N GLU A 397 1.78 -30.91 -18.75
CA GLU A 397 0.32 -30.88 -18.89
C GLU A 397 -0.42 -31.16 -17.59
N THR A 398 0.17 -31.97 -16.71
CA THR A 398 -0.47 -32.46 -15.49
C THR A 398 0.18 -31.85 -14.26
N GLU A 399 -0.60 -31.10 -13.48
CA GLU A 399 -0.17 -30.56 -12.18
C GLU A 399 -0.61 -31.48 -11.05
N ALA A 400 0.34 -31.85 -10.18
CA ALA A 400 0.07 -32.45 -8.88
C ALA A 400 0.14 -31.34 -7.81
N PHE A 401 -1.02 -30.85 -7.35
CA PHE A 401 -1.12 -29.70 -6.43
C PHE A 401 -0.79 -30.04 -4.97
N GLY A 402 0.45 -30.47 -4.74
CA GLY A 402 0.98 -30.88 -3.45
C GLY A 402 2.51 -30.78 -3.42
N PRO A 403 3.20 -31.52 -2.54
CA PRO A 403 4.64 -31.45 -2.39
C PRO A 403 5.37 -32.27 -3.49
N VAL A 404 5.08 -31.95 -4.75
CA VAL A 404 5.53 -32.71 -5.94
C VAL A 404 6.22 -31.80 -6.95
N SER A 405 7.39 -32.22 -7.41
CA SER A 405 8.11 -31.59 -8.53
C SER A 405 8.82 -32.64 -9.39
N THR A 406 9.10 -32.29 -10.65
CA THR A 406 9.80 -33.15 -11.61
C THR A 406 11.08 -32.50 -12.10
N ILE A 407 12.22 -33.20 -12.01
CA ILE A 407 13.51 -32.78 -12.58
C ILE A 407 13.58 -33.21 -14.04
N MET A 408 14.09 -32.34 -14.91
CA MET A 408 14.26 -32.58 -16.33
C MET A 408 15.54 -31.93 -16.90
N PRO A 409 16.25 -32.61 -17.83
CA PRO A 409 17.49 -32.11 -18.41
C PRO A 409 17.27 -31.11 -19.55
N TYR A 410 18.25 -30.24 -19.77
CA TYR A 410 18.41 -29.43 -20.98
C TYR A 410 19.89 -29.40 -21.43
N LYS A 411 20.15 -29.13 -22.71
CA LYS A 411 21.52 -29.10 -23.27
C LYS A 411 22.15 -27.72 -23.40
N ASN A 412 21.32 -26.72 -23.65
CA ASN A 412 21.71 -25.31 -23.75
C ASN A 412 20.55 -24.40 -23.28
N LEU A 413 20.84 -23.12 -23.09
CA LEU A 413 19.85 -22.16 -22.60
C LEU A 413 18.57 -22.08 -23.46
N ASP A 414 18.67 -22.23 -24.78
CA ASP A 414 17.51 -22.26 -25.69
C ASP A 414 16.55 -23.42 -25.38
N GLU A 415 17.10 -24.60 -25.09
CA GLU A 415 16.31 -25.74 -24.63
C GLU A 415 15.67 -25.46 -23.26
N ALA A 416 16.38 -24.82 -22.32
CA ALA A 416 15.82 -24.45 -21.02
C ALA A 416 14.65 -23.45 -21.15
N ILE A 417 14.78 -22.46 -22.03
CA ILE A 417 13.71 -21.50 -22.37
C ILE A 417 12.53 -22.24 -22.98
N THR A 418 12.78 -23.10 -23.96
CA THR A 418 11.72 -23.89 -24.63
C THR A 418 10.97 -24.75 -23.62
N LEU A 419 11.69 -25.48 -22.76
CA LEU A 419 11.08 -26.27 -21.70
C LEU A 419 10.26 -25.41 -20.76
N ALA A 420 10.76 -24.26 -20.30
CA ALA A 420 9.98 -23.36 -19.44
C ALA A 420 8.65 -22.94 -20.11
N GLN A 421 8.68 -22.63 -21.41
CA GLN A 421 7.48 -22.26 -22.19
C GLN A 421 6.51 -23.42 -22.42
N MET A 422 6.97 -24.69 -22.45
CA MET A 422 6.11 -25.87 -22.64
C MET A 422 5.05 -26.05 -21.54
N GLY A 423 5.15 -25.35 -20.40
CA GLY A 423 4.08 -25.24 -19.41
C GLY A 423 2.81 -24.54 -19.93
N LYS A 424 2.84 -23.97 -21.14
CA LYS A 424 1.73 -23.29 -21.83
C LYS A 424 1.22 -22.05 -21.08
N GLY A 425 2.14 -21.32 -20.45
CA GLY A 425 1.88 -20.12 -19.66
C GLY A 425 1.75 -20.41 -18.17
N SER A 426 2.64 -19.81 -17.37
CA SER A 426 2.77 -20.05 -15.93
C SER A 426 2.70 -18.73 -15.14
N LEU A 427 2.37 -18.82 -13.86
CA LEU A 427 2.40 -17.67 -12.95
C LEU A 427 3.84 -17.16 -12.74
N VAL A 428 4.78 -18.08 -12.50
CA VAL A 428 6.16 -17.70 -12.19
C VAL A 428 7.17 -18.69 -12.78
N SER A 429 8.36 -18.18 -13.10
CA SER A 429 9.58 -18.97 -13.26
C SER A 429 10.73 -18.39 -12.43
N SER A 430 11.76 -19.19 -12.15
CA SER A 430 13.05 -18.70 -11.66
C SER A 430 14.24 -19.20 -12.47
N ILE A 431 15.36 -18.48 -12.40
CA ILE A 431 16.67 -18.95 -12.83
C ILE A 431 17.72 -18.67 -11.74
N ALA A 432 18.54 -19.66 -11.41
CA ALA A 432 19.68 -19.51 -10.51
C ALA A 432 20.99 -19.46 -11.31
N THR A 433 21.65 -18.30 -11.36
CA THR A 433 22.87 -18.04 -12.14
C THR A 433 23.60 -16.83 -11.58
N ASN A 434 24.92 -16.78 -11.71
CA ASN A 434 25.74 -15.62 -11.39
C ASN A 434 26.24 -14.89 -12.65
N ASP A 435 25.73 -15.25 -13.84
CA ASP A 435 26.04 -14.59 -15.11
C ASP A 435 24.84 -13.74 -15.58
N ASP A 436 25.03 -12.42 -15.60
CA ASP A 436 24.01 -11.46 -16.03
C ASP A 436 23.60 -11.62 -17.50
N LYS A 437 24.44 -12.20 -18.36
CA LYS A 437 24.09 -12.51 -19.75
C LYS A 437 23.12 -13.67 -19.81
N ILE A 438 23.38 -14.76 -19.09
CA ILE A 438 22.47 -15.92 -18.96
C ILE A 438 21.14 -15.44 -18.38
N ALA A 439 21.18 -14.65 -17.30
CA ALA A 439 19.98 -14.09 -16.67
C ALA A 439 19.15 -13.25 -17.65
N LYS A 440 19.79 -12.31 -18.36
CA LYS A 440 19.11 -11.45 -19.36
C LYS A 440 18.51 -12.28 -20.49
N GLU A 441 19.27 -13.20 -21.05
CA GLU A 441 18.85 -14.02 -22.18
C GLU A 441 17.66 -14.92 -21.81
N TYR A 442 17.72 -15.57 -20.64
CA TYR A 442 16.59 -16.33 -20.13
C TYR A 442 15.35 -15.44 -19.91
N VAL A 443 15.49 -14.34 -19.16
CA VAL A 443 14.36 -13.49 -18.78
C VAL A 443 13.64 -12.93 -20.01
N ILE A 444 14.39 -12.36 -20.97
CA ILE A 444 13.78 -11.73 -22.15
C ILE A 444 13.05 -12.75 -23.02
N ASN A 445 13.60 -13.96 -23.19
CA ASN A 445 13.02 -14.97 -24.06
C ASN A 445 11.94 -15.83 -23.37
N ALA A 446 11.94 -15.94 -22.04
CA ALA A 446 10.93 -16.70 -21.29
C ALA A 446 9.73 -15.85 -20.81
N ALA A 447 9.88 -14.52 -20.69
CA ALA A 447 8.87 -13.65 -20.06
C ALA A 447 7.49 -13.66 -20.74
N SER A 448 7.41 -13.92 -22.05
CA SER A 448 6.12 -14.00 -22.76
C SER A 448 5.19 -15.10 -22.26
N HIS A 449 5.72 -16.07 -21.49
CA HIS A 449 4.99 -17.19 -20.92
C HIS A 449 4.90 -17.16 -19.39
N HIS A 450 5.38 -16.11 -18.73
CA HIS A 450 5.45 -16.03 -17.27
C HIS A 450 5.04 -14.64 -16.78
N GLY A 451 4.10 -14.54 -15.83
CA GLY A 451 3.75 -13.24 -15.25
C GLY A 451 4.83 -12.68 -14.33
N ARG A 452 5.69 -13.54 -13.78
CA ARG A 452 6.86 -13.15 -12.98
C ARG A 452 8.06 -14.06 -13.25
N ILE A 453 9.26 -13.48 -13.28
CA ILE A 453 10.52 -14.23 -13.30
C ILE A 453 11.40 -13.77 -12.15
N LEU A 454 11.91 -14.70 -11.35
CA LEU A 454 12.91 -14.45 -10.31
C LEU A 454 14.31 -14.83 -10.83
N VAL A 455 15.24 -13.89 -10.83
CA VAL A 455 16.68 -14.17 -10.99
C VAL A 455 17.30 -14.30 -9.61
N LEU A 456 17.81 -15.48 -9.28
CA LEU A 456 18.38 -15.82 -7.98
C LEU A 456 19.90 -15.95 -8.08
N ASN A 457 20.63 -15.16 -7.31
CA ASN A 457 22.08 -15.24 -7.21
C ASN A 457 22.54 -14.93 -5.78
N ARG A 458 23.84 -15.09 -5.51
CA ARG A 458 24.44 -14.82 -4.19
C ARG A 458 24.24 -13.39 -3.67
N GLU A 459 24.02 -12.41 -4.54
CA GLU A 459 23.81 -11.01 -4.16
C GLU A 459 22.36 -10.77 -3.74
N SER A 460 21.39 -11.26 -4.52
CA SER A 460 19.96 -11.08 -4.25
C SER A 460 19.43 -11.97 -3.13
N ALA A 461 20.03 -13.14 -2.91
CA ALA A 461 19.51 -14.17 -2.01
C ALA A 461 19.33 -13.75 -0.54
N LYS A 462 20.08 -12.73 -0.07
CA LYS A 462 19.98 -12.24 1.31
C LYS A 462 18.67 -11.52 1.59
N GLU A 463 18.11 -10.88 0.57
CA GLU A 463 16.91 -10.03 0.67
C GLU A 463 15.76 -10.55 -0.24
N SER A 464 16.02 -11.63 -0.99
CA SER A 464 15.02 -12.26 -1.85
C SER A 464 13.80 -12.69 -1.03
N THR A 465 12.63 -12.40 -1.61
CA THR A 465 11.34 -12.79 -1.06
C THR A 465 10.94 -14.22 -1.46
N GLY A 466 11.74 -14.86 -2.31
CA GLY A 466 11.54 -16.23 -2.80
C GLY A 466 10.66 -16.30 -4.05
N HIS A 467 10.69 -17.48 -4.67
CA HIS A 467 9.92 -17.82 -5.86
C HIS A 467 8.42 -17.78 -5.57
N GLY A 468 7.99 -18.38 -4.47
CA GLY A 468 6.58 -18.61 -4.18
C GLY A 468 5.84 -17.50 -3.42
N SER A 469 6.44 -16.32 -3.26
CA SER A 469 5.84 -15.19 -2.51
C SER A 469 5.42 -14.06 -3.45
N PRO A 470 4.13 -13.95 -3.83
CA PRO A 470 3.66 -12.81 -4.63
C PRO A 470 3.70 -11.53 -3.80
N LEU A 471 4.34 -10.48 -4.33
CA LEU A 471 4.45 -9.18 -3.66
C LEU A 471 3.35 -8.22 -4.11
N PRO A 472 2.68 -7.47 -3.21
CA PRO A 472 1.56 -6.57 -3.55
C PRO A 472 1.86 -5.54 -4.64
N SER A 473 3.13 -5.14 -4.78
CA SER A 473 3.60 -4.18 -5.78
C SER A 473 3.95 -4.78 -7.14
N LEU A 474 4.04 -6.11 -7.24
CA LEU A 474 4.38 -6.85 -8.46
C LEU A 474 3.14 -7.59 -8.98
N VAL A 475 3.08 -7.79 -10.30
CA VAL A 475 1.97 -8.52 -10.93
C VAL A 475 1.99 -9.97 -10.43
N HIS A 476 0.81 -10.45 -10.02
CA HIS A 476 0.53 -11.86 -9.78
C HIS A 476 -0.49 -12.33 -10.81
N GLY A 477 -0.17 -13.35 -11.58
CA GLY A 477 -0.93 -13.72 -12.77
C GLY A 477 -0.03 -14.31 -13.83
N GLY A 478 -0.59 -14.70 -14.96
CA GLY A 478 0.20 -15.33 -16.03
C GLY A 478 -0.65 -15.66 -17.26
N PRO A 479 -0.03 -15.75 -18.44
CA PRO A 479 -0.74 -16.05 -19.69
C PRO A 479 -1.20 -17.52 -19.75
N GLY A 480 -2.01 -17.84 -20.76
CA GLY A 480 -2.31 -19.24 -21.12
C GLY A 480 -2.95 -20.04 -19.99
N ARG A 481 -2.31 -21.14 -19.59
CA ARG A 481 -2.83 -22.07 -18.56
C ARG A 481 -3.07 -21.40 -17.22
N ALA A 482 -2.17 -20.51 -16.80
CA ALA A 482 -2.30 -19.73 -15.57
C ALA A 482 -3.54 -18.81 -15.53
N GLY A 483 -4.22 -18.62 -16.67
CA GLY A 483 -5.57 -18.08 -16.76
C GLY A 483 -5.70 -16.77 -17.55
N GLY A 484 -4.58 -16.11 -17.83
CA GLY A 484 -4.50 -14.85 -18.57
C GLY A 484 -4.88 -13.61 -17.75
N GLY A 485 -5.16 -13.78 -16.46
CA GLY A 485 -5.45 -12.69 -15.53
C GLY A 485 -4.21 -12.01 -14.99
N GLU A 486 -4.40 -10.79 -14.50
CA GLU A 486 -3.44 -10.05 -13.67
C GLU A 486 -4.15 -9.62 -12.37
N GLU A 487 -3.47 -9.78 -11.26
CA GLU A 487 -3.83 -9.37 -9.91
C GLU A 487 -2.64 -8.60 -9.29
N MET A 488 -2.89 -7.90 -8.18
CA MET A 488 -1.85 -7.15 -7.44
C MET A 488 -1.18 -6.07 -8.33
N GLY A 489 0.14 -6.04 -8.50
CA GLY A 489 0.81 -5.10 -9.41
C GLY A 489 0.77 -3.63 -8.98
N GLY A 490 0.54 -3.36 -7.69
CA GLY A 490 0.42 -2.03 -7.12
C GLY A 490 -0.74 -1.25 -7.73
N VAL A 491 -0.44 -0.10 -8.35
CA VAL A 491 -1.44 0.74 -9.02
C VAL A 491 -2.15 0.01 -10.16
N ARG A 492 -1.53 -1.00 -10.80
CA ARG A 492 -2.12 -1.77 -11.90
C ARG A 492 -3.39 -2.50 -11.43
N GLY A 493 -3.32 -3.22 -10.30
CA GLY A 493 -4.44 -3.94 -9.73
C GLY A 493 -5.64 -3.05 -9.44
N ILE A 494 -5.39 -1.88 -8.86
CA ILE A 494 -6.45 -0.91 -8.52
C ILE A 494 -7.21 -0.50 -9.79
N LYS A 495 -6.51 -0.32 -10.90
CA LYS A 495 -7.10 0.07 -12.19
C LYS A 495 -8.05 -0.98 -12.77
N HIS A 496 -7.93 -2.28 -12.44
CA HIS A 496 -8.87 -3.31 -12.91
C HIS A 496 -10.29 -3.10 -12.39
N TYR A 497 -10.44 -2.47 -11.23
CA TYR A 497 -11.74 -2.17 -10.61
C TYR A 497 -12.27 -0.77 -10.95
N MET A 498 -11.60 -0.07 -11.86
CA MET A 498 -11.97 1.27 -12.31
C MET A 498 -12.35 1.25 -13.80
N GLN A 499 -13.15 2.23 -14.21
CA GLN A 499 -13.49 2.45 -15.60
C GLN A 499 -12.60 3.56 -16.18
N ARG A 500 -11.80 3.22 -17.19
CA ARG A 500 -11.07 4.20 -17.99
C ARG A 500 -12.02 4.96 -18.91
N THR A 501 -11.88 6.27 -18.96
CA THR A 501 -12.66 7.12 -19.84
C THR A 501 -11.77 8.22 -20.41
N ALA A 502 -11.70 8.29 -21.74
CA ALA A 502 -11.14 9.44 -22.43
C ALA A 502 -12.16 10.57 -22.36
N ILE A 503 -11.79 11.69 -21.74
CA ILE A 503 -12.56 12.92 -21.74
C ILE A 503 -11.93 13.89 -22.73
N GLN A 504 -12.76 14.63 -23.45
CA GLN A 504 -12.34 15.62 -24.43
C GLN A 504 -13.03 16.95 -24.14
N GLY A 505 -12.33 18.05 -24.37
CA GLY A 505 -12.90 19.37 -24.15
C GLY A 505 -11.88 20.48 -24.20
N SER A 506 -12.30 21.66 -23.74
CA SER A 506 -11.39 22.78 -23.58
C SER A 506 -10.41 22.54 -22.42
N PRO A 507 -9.19 23.08 -22.46
CA PRO A 507 -8.25 23.02 -21.33
C PRO A 507 -8.85 23.53 -20.02
N THR A 508 -9.73 24.54 -20.10
CA THR A 508 -10.43 25.09 -18.93
C THR A 508 -11.38 24.09 -18.31
N THR A 509 -12.25 23.47 -19.11
CA THR A 509 -13.18 22.47 -18.60
C THR A 509 -12.44 21.24 -18.08
N LEU A 510 -11.39 20.79 -18.80
CA LEU A 510 -10.59 19.66 -18.33
C LEU A 510 -9.83 19.97 -17.04
N THR A 511 -9.39 21.22 -16.83
CA THR A 511 -8.79 21.64 -15.55
C THR A 511 -9.75 21.44 -14.37
N GLU A 512 -11.02 21.83 -14.53
CA GLU A 512 -12.03 21.62 -13.48
C GLU A 512 -12.35 20.14 -13.27
N ILE A 513 -12.41 19.35 -14.35
CA ILE A 513 -12.69 17.91 -14.26
C ILE A 513 -11.52 17.15 -13.65
N THR A 514 -10.27 17.45 -13.98
CA THR A 514 -9.11 16.69 -13.47
C THR A 514 -8.61 17.23 -12.12
N GLY A 515 -8.91 18.48 -11.78
CA GLY A 515 -8.25 19.19 -10.71
C GLY A 515 -6.75 19.41 -10.98
N ILE A 516 -6.34 19.37 -12.24
CA ILE A 516 -4.97 19.60 -12.71
C ILE A 516 -5.04 20.68 -13.80
N TYR A 517 -4.37 21.79 -13.57
CA TYR A 517 -4.28 22.88 -14.54
C TYR A 517 -3.68 22.39 -15.86
N GLN A 518 -4.38 22.67 -16.95
CA GLN A 518 -3.95 22.42 -18.30
C GLN A 518 -3.40 23.73 -18.90
N ALA A 519 -2.31 23.64 -19.67
CA ALA A 519 -1.80 24.78 -20.44
C ALA A 519 -2.91 25.36 -21.33
N ASN A 520 -2.92 26.69 -21.54
CA ASN A 520 -3.98 27.42 -22.25
C ASN A 520 -5.38 27.40 -21.60
N SER A 521 -5.50 26.89 -20.38
CA SER A 521 -6.70 27.08 -19.55
C SER A 521 -6.84 28.56 -19.15
N LYS A 522 -8.07 28.97 -18.81
CA LYS A 522 -8.30 30.28 -18.21
C LYS A 522 -7.62 30.32 -16.84
N TYR A 523 -6.88 31.40 -16.60
CA TYR A 523 -6.32 31.69 -15.29
C TYR A 523 -7.42 32.09 -14.31
N LYS A 524 -7.27 31.70 -13.04
CA LYS A 524 -8.03 32.24 -11.91
C LYS A 524 -7.11 33.23 -11.19
N GLU A 525 -7.26 34.52 -11.45
CA GLU A 525 -6.38 35.54 -10.86
C GLU A 525 -6.45 35.50 -9.33
N ALA A 526 -5.30 35.52 -8.67
CA ALA A 526 -5.22 35.45 -7.22
C ALA A 526 -5.37 36.85 -6.58
N ASP A 527 -6.23 36.99 -5.57
CA ASP A 527 -6.46 38.28 -4.88
C ASP A 527 -5.22 38.80 -4.12
N GLN A 528 -4.32 37.89 -3.76
CA GLN A 528 -3.03 38.18 -3.16
C GLN A 528 -1.99 37.20 -3.68
N HIS A 529 -0.71 37.44 -3.36
CA HIS A 529 0.39 36.58 -3.79
C HIS A 529 0.13 35.11 -3.44
N PRO A 530 0.21 34.14 -4.39
CA PRO A 530 -0.21 32.76 -4.15
C PRO A 530 0.51 32.05 -2.99
N PHE A 531 1.79 32.37 -2.76
CA PHE A 531 2.58 31.84 -1.63
C PHE A 531 2.15 32.32 -0.23
N LYS A 532 1.16 33.24 -0.14
CA LYS A 532 0.56 33.65 1.14
C LYS A 532 -0.60 32.76 1.57
N TYR A 533 -1.13 31.94 0.67
CA TYR A 533 -2.25 31.05 0.98
C TYR A 533 -1.78 29.77 1.66
N HIS A 534 -2.62 29.26 2.56
CA HIS A 534 -2.47 27.90 3.06
C HIS A 534 -2.93 26.89 2.02
N TRP A 535 -2.56 25.63 2.20
CA TRP A 535 -2.79 24.58 1.21
C TRP A 535 -4.27 24.40 0.82
N GLU A 536 -5.20 24.60 1.76
CA GLU A 536 -6.65 24.50 1.53
C GLU A 536 -7.18 25.58 0.59
N ASP A 537 -6.68 26.82 0.69
CA ASP A 537 -7.17 27.99 -0.08
C ASP A 537 -6.66 28.02 -1.52
N ILE A 538 -5.59 27.27 -1.80
CA ILE A 538 -5.01 27.20 -3.13
C ILE A 538 -5.90 26.30 -4.01
N GLN A 539 -6.16 26.71 -5.24
CA GLN A 539 -6.92 25.90 -6.20
C GLN A 539 -6.18 25.78 -7.54
N PRO A 540 -6.31 24.64 -8.25
CA PRO A 540 -5.82 24.51 -9.62
C PRO A 540 -6.29 25.67 -10.50
N GLY A 541 -5.35 26.27 -11.23
CA GLY A 541 -5.56 27.45 -12.06
C GLY A 541 -5.39 28.80 -11.35
N MET A 542 -5.25 28.84 -10.02
CA MET A 542 -4.90 30.07 -9.28
C MET A 542 -3.58 30.62 -9.79
N SER A 543 -3.56 31.85 -10.31
CA SER A 543 -2.42 32.40 -11.03
C SER A 543 -2.01 33.80 -10.55
N LEU A 544 -0.71 34.08 -10.66
CA LEU A 544 -0.11 35.41 -10.49
C LEU A 544 0.63 35.80 -11.76
N LYS A 545 0.35 36.99 -12.30
CA LYS A 545 1.23 37.67 -13.26
C LYS A 545 2.26 38.50 -12.50
N THR A 546 3.54 38.24 -12.72
CA THR A 546 4.60 39.04 -12.10
C THR A 546 4.79 40.37 -12.83
N HIS A 547 5.58 41.27 -12.21
CA HIS A 547 6.19 42.39 -12.92
C HIS A 547 7.28 41.88 -13.90
N LYS A 548 7.79 42.77 -14.75
CA LYS A 548 8.78 42.48 -15.80
C LYS A 548 10.22 42.66 -15.28
N ARG A 549 11.16 41.91 -15.84
CA ARG A 549 12.62 42.09 -15.66
C ARG A 549 13.33 42.02 -17.02
N THR A 550 14.19 42.99 -17.30
CA THR A 550 15.08 42.98 -18.47
C THR A 550 16.38 42.26 -18.14
N LEU A 551 16.82 41.34 -19.00
CA LEU A 551 18.07 40.60 -18.85
C LEU A 551 19.21 41.40 -19.51
N THR A 552 20.24 41.74 -18.76
CA THR A 552 21.37 42.54 -19.28
C THR A 552 22.56 41.66 -19.65
N ASP A 553 23.48 42.17 -20.48
CA ASP A 553 24.75 41.50 -20.77
C ASP A 553 25.56 41.25 -19.48
N SER A 554 25.52 42.20 -18.54
CA SER A 554 26.14 42.05 -17.22
C SER A 554 25.51 40.92 -16.40
N ASP A 555 24.19 40.73 -16.44
CA ASP A 555 23.56 39.59 -15.77
C ASP A 555 24.08 38.26 -16.32
N ILE A 556 24.20 38.14 -17.65
CA ILE A 556 24.67 36.91 -18.32
C ILE A 556 26.12 36.61 -17.89
N ILE A 557 27.01 37.60 -17.95
CA ILE A 557 28.41 37.45 -17.55
C ILE A 557 28.54 37.17 -16.05
N SER A 558 27.80 37.89 -15.21
CA SER A 558 27.81 37.66 -13.76
C SER A 558 27.31 36.26 -13.40
N PHE A 559 26.27 35.77 -14.08
CA PHE A 559 25.77 34.42 -13.86
C PHE A 559 26.76 33.36 -14.32
N ALA A 560 27.42 33.55 -15.47
CA ALA A 560 28.50 32.69 -15.94
C ALA A 560 29.63 32.59 -14.91
N ASN A 561 30.11 33.74 -14.40
CA ASN A 561 31.16 33.78 -13.38
C ASN A 561 30.73 33.14 -12.05
N LEU A 562 29.46 33.32 -11.64
CA LEU A 562 28.93 32.78 -10.39
C LEU A 562 28.76 31.25 -10.45
N THR A 563 28.20 30.76 -11.55
CA THR A 563 27.88 29.33 -11.72
C THR A 563 29.02 28.53 -12.31
N TRP A 564 30.04 29.22 -12.84
CA TRP A 564 31.13 28.66 -13.62
C TRP A 564 30.71 28.03 -14.95
N ASP A 565 29.47 28.25 -15.37
CA ASP A 565 29.02 27.89 -16.71
C ASP A 565 29.53 28.94 -17.69
N HIS A 566 30.64 28.65 -18.36
CA HIS A 566 31.22 29.49 -19.41
C HIS A 566 30.93 28.96 -20.81
N PHE A 567 29.82 28.24 -21.00
CA PHE A 567 29.44 27.72 -22.31
C PHE A 567 29.41 28.83 -23.38
N TYR A 568 29.99 28.54 -24.55
CA TYR A 568 30.36 29.55 -25.55
C TYR A 568 29.18 30.43 -25.99
N ALA A 569 27.96 29.86 -26.06
CA ALA A 569 26.76 30.60 -26.45
C ALA A 569 26.43 31.79 -25.52
N HIS A 570 26.93 31.76 -24.28
CA HIS A 570 26.73 32.81 -23.27
C HIS A 570 27.93 33.73 -23.12
N THR A 571 29.14 33.27 -23.46
CA THR A 571 30.39 33.92 -23.08
C THR A 571 31.22 34.40 -24.26
N ASP A 572 31.18 33.70 -25.40
CA ASP A 572 32.01 33.93 -26.58
C ASP A 572 31.17 34.16 -27.84
N ILE A 573 30.97 35.43 -28.18
CA ILE A 573 30.22 35.86 -29.36
C ILE A 573 30.92 35.54 -30.69
N THR A 574 32.22 35.22 -30.66
CA THR A 574 32.98 34.90 -31.87
C THR A 574 32.84 33.45 -32.30
N SER A 575 32.28 32.60 -31.44
CA SER A 575 32.11 31.16 -31.65
C SER A 575 30.65 30.75 -31.94
N LEU A 576 29.80 31.69 -32.38
CA LEU A 576 28.39 31.42 -32.68
C LEU A 576 28.15 30.88 -34.09
N ASP A 577 29.13 31.01 -34.99
CA ASP A 577 29.04 30.52 -36.36
C ASP A 577 28.79 29.01 -36.41
N GLY A 578 27.74 28.59 -37.13
CA GLY A 578 27.30 27.19 -37.21
C GLY A 578 26.43 26.71 -36.03
N SER A 579 26.14 27.59 -35.05
CA SER A 579 25.17 27.32 -33.99
C SER A 579 23.76 27.83 -34.35
N ILE A 580 22.78 27.50 -33.51
CA ILE A 580 21.40 28.02 -33.63
C ILE A 580 21.23 29.44 -33.03
N PHE A 581 22.28 30.00 -32.43
CA PHE A 581 22.22 31.26 -31.69
C PHE A 581 22.81 32.39 -32.53
N GLU A 582 22.08 33.50 -32.60
CA GLU A 582 22.49 34.65 -33.43
C GLU A 582 23.32 35.68 -32.64
N LYS A 583 23.17 35.68 -31.30
CA LYS A 583 23.79 36.62 -30.38
C LYS A 583 24.08 35.92 -29.06
N ARG A 584 24.79 36.62 -28.16
CA ARG A 584 24.97 36.16 -26.77
C ARG A 584 23.61 35.90 -26.12
N THR A 585 23.34 34.64 -25.81
CA THR A 585 22.09 34.19 -25.19
C THR A 585 22.24 34.16 -23.68
N ALA A 586 21.16 34.40 -22.95
CA ALA A 586 21.07 34.14 -21.52
C ALA A 586 21.16 32.63 -21.24
N HIS A 587 21.70 32.26 -20.07
CA HIS A 587 21.69 30.88 -19.60
C HIS A 587 20.26 30.44 -19.31
N GLY A 588 19.87 29.22 -19.71
CA GLY A 588 18.58 28.65 -19.32
C GLY A 588 18.40 28.65 -17.79
N TYR A 589 19.44 28.25 -17.04
CA TYR A 589 19.41 28.30 -15.57
C TYR A 589 19.29 29.72 -15.01
N PHE A 590 19.86 30.72 -15.69
CA PHE A 590 19.65 32.11 -15.31
C PHE A 590 18.21 32.54 -15.53
N ILE A 591 17.56 32.13 -16.63
CA ILE A 591 16.14 32.42 -16.89
C ILE A 591 15.26 31.88 -15.75
N ILE A 592 15.50 30.64 -15.30
CA ILE A 592 14.76 30.05 -14.18
C ILE A 592 15.07 30.76 -12.85
N ALA A 593 16.33 31.10 -12.58
CA ALA A 593 16.72 31.85 -11.39
C ALA A 593 16.09 33.25 -11.36
N ALA A 594 16.09 33.94 -12.49
CA ALA A 594 15.44 35.24 -12.67
C ALA A 594 13.91 35.14 -12.53
N ALA A 595 13.30 34.09 -13.09
CA ALA A 595 11.88 33.81 -12.90
C ALA A 595 11.53 33.60 -11.42
N ALA A 596 12.30 32.78 -10.69
CA ALA A 596 12.12 32.58 -9.26
C ALA A 596 12.21 33.90 -8.47
N GLY A 597 13.18 34.76 -8.82
CA GLY A 597 13.28 36.11 -8.24
C GLY A 597 12.04 36.99 -8.47
N LEU A 598 11.25 36.74 -9.52
CA LEU A 598 10.02 37.47 -9.81
C LEU A 598 8.79 36.94 -9.08
N PHE A 599 8.67 35.61 -8.89
CA PHE A 599 7.45 34.99 -8.35
C PHE A 599 7.56 34.51 -6.90
N VAL A 600 8.75 34.46 -6.30
CA VAL A 600 8.90 34.02 -4.91
C VAL A 600 8.53 35.15 -3.95
N TYR A 601 7.67 34.85 -2.97
CA TYR A 601 7.31 35.78 -1.91
C TYR A 601 8.44 35.88 -0.87
N PRO A 602 8.97 37.08 -0.55
CA PRO A 602 10.15 37.22 0.30
C PRO A 602 9.88 37.10 1.81
N ASN A 603 8.64 37.33 2.28
CA ASN A 603 8.33 37.30 3.72
C ASN A 603 7.89 35.90 4.16
N LYS A 604 8.03 35.62 5.47
CA LYS A 604 7.53 34.38 6.08
C LYS A 604 6.03 34.20 5.79
N GLY A 605 5.65 33.01 5.36
CA GLY A 605 4.28 32.63 5.05
C GLY A 605 4.08 31.11 5.14
N PRO A 606 2.96 30.58 4.61
CA PRO A 606 2.64 29.15 4.69
C PRO A 606 3.56 28.25 3.85
N VAL A 607 4.30 28.81 2.89
CA VAL A 607 5.32 28.07 2.13
C VAL A 607 6.48 27.71 3.06
N ALA A 608 6.66 26.42 3.32
CA ALA A 608 7.73 25.90 4.15
C ALA A 608 9.03 25.71 3.37
N ALA A 609 8.93 25.14 2.16
CA ALA A 609 10.09 24.88 1.31
C ALA A 609 9.70 24.83 -0.16
N ASN A 610 10.53 25.42 -1.03
CA ASN A 610 10.54 25.13 -2.45
C ASN A 610 11.70 24.16 -2.74
N TYR A 611 11.40 22.89 -2.96
CA TYR A 611 12.41 21.82 -2.85
C TYR A 611 12.59 21.00 -4.13
N GLY A 612 11.78 21.24 -5.16
CA GLY A 612 11.84 20.45 -6.39
C GLY A 612 11.50 21.25 -7.65
N LEU A 613 12.07 20.81 -8.77
CA LEU A 613 11.86 21.34 -10.11
C LEU A 613 11.67 20.15 -11.06
N GLU A 614 10.54 20.13 -11.76
CA GLU A 614 10.14 19.09 -12.72
C GLU A 614 9.85 19.73 -14.09
N ASP A 615 9.93 18.95 -15.16
CA ASP A 615 9.48 19.33 -16.53
C ASP A 615 10.03 20.66 -17.07
N CYS A 616 11.25 21.06 -16.68
CA CYS A 616 11.85 22.31 -17.13
C CYS A 616 12.24 22.23 -18.62
N ARG A 617 11.71 23.14 -19.44
CA ARG A 617 12.00 23.23 -20.88
C ARG A 617 12.22 24.67 -21.30
N PHE A 618 13.25 24.90 -22.11
CA PHE A 618 13.53 26.16 -22.80
C PHE A 618 13.08 26.01 -24.24
N LEU A 619 12.04 26.76 -24.62
CA LEU A 619 11.43 26.67 -25.94
C LEU A 619 12.16 27.57 -26.94
N ARG A 620 12.67 28.71 -26.46
CA ARG A 620 13.34 29.73 -27.28
C ARG A 620 14.51 30.36 -26.52
N PRO A 621 15.59 30.76 -27.22
CA PRO A 621 16.65 31.54 -26.61
C PRO A 621 16.15 32.92 -26.22
N LEU A 622 16.70 33.47 -25.13
CA LEU A 622 16.61 34.88 -24.80
C LEU A 622 17.98 35.51 -24.96
N TYR A 623 18.02 36.72 -25.49
CA TYR A 623 19.22 37.48 -25.71
C TYR A 623 19.33 38.63 -24.71
N HIS A 624 20.50 39.29 -24.71
CA HIS A 624 20.66 40.51 -23.95
C HIS A 624 19.60 41.57 -24.34
N ASN A 625 19.12 42.33 -23.37
CA ASN A 625 18.03 43.30 -23.44
C ASN A 625 16.61 42.74 -23.65
N ASP A 626 16.45 41.42 -23.73
CA ASP A 626 15.11 40.83 -23.70
C ASP A 626 14.48 41.02 -22.32
N THR A 627 13.17 41.23 -22.31
CA THR A 627 12.40 41.47 -21.09
C THR A 627 11.43 40.33 -20.87
N ILE A 628 11.46 39.75 -19.68
CA ILE A 628 10.59 38.63 -19.30
C ILE A 628 9.58 39.02 -18.23
N TYR A 629 8.46 38.30 -18.19
CA TYR A 629 7.61 38.17 -17.01
C TYR A 629 7.21 36.70 -16.81
N VAL A 630 6.65 36.40 -15.64
CA VAL A 630 6.24 35.05 -15.29
C VAL A 630 4.75 35.01 -14.98
N ARG A 631 4.09 33.92 -15.42
CA ARG A 631 2.83 33.45 -14.85
C ARG A 631 3.12 32.27 -13.94
N LEU A 632 2.85 32.44 -12.64
CA LEU A 632 2.93 31.36 -11.65
C LEU A 632 1.51 30.86 -11.39
N THR A 633 1.21 29.64 -11.81
CA THR A 633 -0.14 29.06 -11.73
C THR A 633 -0.14 27.77 -10.93
N CYS A 634 -1.07 27.60 -9.98
CA CYS A 634 -1.20 26.34 -9.25
C CYS A 634 -1.59 25.23 -10.24
N LYS A 635 -0.68 24.28 -10.48
CA LYS A 635 -0.90 23.13 -11.36
C LYS A 635 -1.77 22.08 -10.70
N GLN A 636 -1.35 21.62 -9.54
CA GLN A 636 -1.97 20.50 -8.84
C GLN A 636 -1.63 20.57 -7.36
N LYS A 637 -2.57 20.15 -6.51
CA LYS A 637 -2.31 19.89 -5.09
C LYS A 637 -2.15 18.39 -4.86
N VAL A 638 -1.12 18.01 -4.12
CA VAL A 638 -0.89 16.64 -3.68
C VAL A 638 -0.90 16.64 -2.16
N ASP A 639 -1.77 15.80 -1.59
CA ASP A 639 -1.87 15.67 -0.15
C ASP A 639 -0.68 14.88 0.41
N ARG A 640 -0.27 15.22 1.63
CA ARG A 640 0.89 14.61 2.30
C ARG A 640 0.56 14.41 3.77
N ASP A 641 0.74 13.17 4.23
CA ASP A 641 0.73 12.84 5.65
C ASP A 641 2.11 13.12 6.25
N VAL A 642 2.12 13.78 7.41
CA VAL A 642 3.33 14.13 8.15
C VAL A 642 3.32 13.36 9.47
N ALA A 643 4.38 12.60 9.72
CA ALA A 643 4.54 11.81 10.94
C ALA A 643 5.76 12.24 11.78
N SER A 644 6.57 13.16 11.27
CA SER A 644 7.72 13.78 11.93
C SER A 644 7.30 15.04 12.71
N ALA A 645 8.25 15.64 13.43
CA ALA A 645 8.13 16.95 14.09
C ALA A 645 8.06 18.11 13.07
N GLU A 646 7.05 18.07 12.21
CA GLU A 646 6.79 19.03 11.14
C GLU A 646 5.29 19.39 11.15
N HIS A 647 4.97 20.65 10.82
CA HIS A 647 3.56 21.03 10.68
C HIS A 647 2.88 20.26 9.55
N PRO A 648 1.59 19.92 9.72
CA PRO A 648 0.77 19.40 8.64
C PRO A 648 0.89 20.29 7.40
N SER A 649 1.22 19.69 6.28
CA SER A 649 1.51 20.40 5.03
C SER A 649 1.16 19.51 3.85
N GLY A 650 0.75 20.09 2.72
CA GLY A 650 0.66 19.39 1.45
C GLY A 650 1.69 19.91 0.44
N ILE A 651 1.80 19.24 -0.69
CA ILE A 651 2.61 19.69 -1.82
C ILE A 651 1.70 20.45 -2.79
N VAL A 652 2.16 21.61 -3.25
CA VAL A 652 1.56 22.33 -4.37
C VAL A 652 2.57 22.33 -5.51
N LYS A 653 2.17 21.74 -6.64
CA LYS A 653 2.89 21.86 -7.90
C LYS A 653 2.47 23.18 -8.53
N TRP A 654 3.41 24.08 -8.80
CA TRP A 654 3.13 25.31 -9.55
C TRP A 654 3.70 25.21 -10.95
N PHE A 655 2.88 25.48 -11.95
CA PHE A 655 3.30 25.64 -13.33
C PHE A 655 3.81 27.07 -13.52
N VAL A 656 5.07 27.16 -13.93
CA VAL A 656 5.78 28.40 -14.20
C VAL A 656 5.83 28.55 -15.71
N GLU A 657 5.23 29.61 -16.22
CA GLU A 657 5.28 29.99 -17.63
C GLU A 657 6.04 31.32 -17.73
N VAL A 658 7.17 31.32 -18.45
CA VAL A 658 7.99 32.50 -18.69
C VAL A 658 7.68 33.03 -20.08
N PHE A 659 7.27 34.29 -20.15
CA PHE A 659 6.94 34.99 -21.39
C PHE A 659 7.90 36.15 -21.62
N ASP A 660 8.11 36.50 -22.89
CA ASP A 660 8.81 37.72 -23.28
C ASP A 660 7.90 38.97 -23.28
N ALA A 661 8.36 40.07 -23.87
CA ALA A 661 7.61 41.32 -23.91
C ALA A 661 6.43 41.28 -24.89
N GLU A 662 6.47 40.39 -25.87
CA GLU A 662 5.51 40.15 -26.94
C GLU A 662 4.49 39.05 -26.60
N ASP A 663 4.47 38.58 -25.34
CA ASP A 663 3.61 37.50 -24.83
C ASP A 663 3.88 36.13 -25.48
N GLU A 664 5.08 35.90 -26.04
CA GLU A 664 5.49 34.59 -26.53
C GLU A 664 6.10 33.74 -25.41
N LEU A 665 5.77 32.44 -25.38
CA LEU A 665 6.23 31.52 -24.35
C LEU A 665 7.68 31.10 -24.60
N VAL A 666 8.53 31.36 -23.61
CA VAL A 666 9.99 31.17 -23.70
C VAL A 666 10.44 29.92 -22.94
N ALA A 667 9.92 29.74 -21.72
CA ALA A 667 10.29 28.61 -20.88
C ALA A 667 9.11 28.17 -20.02
N VAL A 668 9.09 26.88 -19.70
CA VAL A 668 8.13 26.31 -18.76
C VAL A 668 8.85 25.46 -17.72
N ALA A 669 8.32 25.40 -16.51
CA ALA A 669 8.76 24.47 -15.48
C ALA A 669 7.62 24.16 -14.50
N THR A 670 7.74 23.08 -13.76
CA THR A 670 6.88 22.81 -12.60
C THR A 670 7.72 22.86 -11.33
N ILE A 671 7.40 23.74 -10.39
CA ILE A 671 8.07 23.78 -9.07
C ILE A 671 7.24 23.02 -8.02
N LEU A 672 7.93 22.33 -7.12
CA LEU A 672 7.32 21.59 -6.02
C LEU A 672 7.51 22.37 -4.72
N THR A 673 6.39 22.85 -4.17
CA THR A 673 6.40 23.66 -2.97
C THR A 673 5.64 22.96 -1.86
N MET A 674 6.28 22.81 -0.70
CA MET A 674 5.64 22.35 0.53
C MET A 674 4.92 23.54 1.17
N VAL A 675 3.61 23.41 1.35
CA VAL A 675 2.73 24.47 1.88
C VAL A 675 2.01 23.94 3.11
N GLN A 676 2.11 24.68 4.21
CA GLN A 676 1.43 24.36 5.46
C GLN A 676 -0.09 24.35 5.28
N LYS A 677 -0.73 23.38 5.92
CA LYS A 677 -2.18 23.27 6.04
C LYS A 677 -2.67 24.20 7.14
N LYS A 678 -3.88 24.72 6.96
CA LYS A 678 -4.54 25.53 8.00
C LYS A 678 -4.70 24.73 9.28
N GLN A 679 -4.43 25.40 10.39
CA GLN A 679 -4.78 24.91 11.71
C GLN A 679 -6.15 25.48 12.06
N GLU A 680 -7.18 24.64 12.03
CA GLU A 680 -8.57 25.03 12.39
C GLU A 680 -9.09 24.31 13.65
N VAL A 681 -8.34 23.30 14.13
CA VAL A 681 -8.77 22.42 15.24
C VAL A 681 -8.70 23.07 16.63
N PHE A 682 -7.65 23.83 16.89
CA PHE A 682 -7.37 24.52 18.15
C PHE A 682 -7.68 26.01 18.04
N VAL A 683 -8.30 26.55 19.09
CA VAL A 683 -8.41 28.00 19.29
C VAL A 683 -7.03 28.53 19.70
N GLU A 684 -6.59 29.62 19.09
CA GLU A 684 -5.34 30.29 19.49
C GLU A 684 -5.51 30.94 20.87
N MET A 685 -4.58 30.61 21.78
CA MET A 685 -4.65 30.96 23.20
C MET A 685 -3.87 32.25 23.46
N THR A 686 -4.39 33.37 22.94
CA THR A 686 -3.86 34.71 23.24
C THR A 686 -4.16 35.10 24.68
N ASP A 687 -3.45 36.12 25.18
CA ASP A 687 -3.64 36.62 26.54
C ASP A 687 -5.10 37.06 26.76
N GLU A 688 -5.71 37.74 25.77
CA GLU A 688 -7.11 38.16 25.83
C GLU A 688 -8.07 36.96 25.81
N LYS A 689 -7.78 35.95 24.98
CA LYS A 689 -8.65 34.77 24.86
C LYS A 689 -8.64 33.95 26.14
N ILE A 690 -7.46 33.74 26.73
CA ILE A 690 -7.34 33.04 28.02
C ILE A 690 -8.10 33.81 29.10
N GLN A 691 -7.95 35.13 29.17
CA GLN A 691 -8.67 35.95 30.14
C GLN A 691 -10.20 35.84 29.98
N GLU A 692 -10.69 35.86 28.73
CA GLU A 692 -12.11 35.65 28.42
C GLU A 692 -12.61 34.29 28.95
N LEU A 693 -11.86 33.21 28.73
CA LEU A 693 -12.22 31.86 29.18
C LEU A 693 -12.16 31.72 30.70
N LEU A 694 -11.14 32.30 31.35
CA LEU A 694 -11.03 32.33 32.81
C LEU A 694 -12.18 33.09 33.47
N ASN A 695 -12.69 34.16 32.85
CA ASN A 695 -13.84 34.90 33.36
C ASN A 695 -15.14 34.08 33.32
N LYS A 696 -15.26 33.12 32.39
CA LYS A 696 -16.41 32.19 32.30
C LYS A 696 -16.30 31.01 33.25
N LEU A 697 -15.11 30.70 33.74
CA LEU A 697 -14.86 29.58 34.66
C LEU A 697 -15.32 29.95 36.08
N THR A 698 -16.26 29.22 36.64
CA THR A 698 -16.82 29.41 38.00
C THR A 698 -16.63 28.14 38.84
N GLU A 699 -16.83 28.19 40.15
CA GLU A 699 -16.71 27.00 41.02
C GLU A 699 -17.76 25.92 40.67
N GLU A 700 -18.90 26.35 40.14
CA GLU A 700 -20.01 25.51 39.71
C GLU A 700 -19.80 24.86 38.33
N THR A 701 -18.75 25.27 37.59
CA THR A 701 -18.47 24.73 36.25
C THR A 701 -18.05 23.26 36.37
N LYS A 702 -18.81 22.37 35.70
CA LYS A 702 -18.55 20.93 35.73
C LYS A 702 -17.76 20.49 34.50
N PRO A 703 -16.82 19.55 34.64
CA PRO A 703 -16.15 18.97 33.49
C PRO A 703 -17.10 18.05 32.71
N ASN A 704 -17.02 18.10 31.39
CA ASN A 704 -17.65 17.19 30.44
C ASN A 704 -17.04 15.77 30.52
N TRP A 705 -15.77 15.65 30.93
CA TRP A 705 -15.08 14.38 31.17
C TRP A 705 -13.96 14.52 32.21
N GLY A 706 -13.53 13.41 32.81
CA GLY A 706 -12.54 13.42 33.90
C GLY A 706 -13.12 13.88 35.25
N ILE A 707 -12.25 13.99 36.25
CA ILE A 707 -12.66 14.20 37.66
C ILE A 707 -12.24 15.56 38.24
N MET A 708 -11.43 16.36 37.53
CA MET A 708 -10.92 17.64 38.02
C MET A 708 -12.04 18.65 38.30
N THR A 709 -11.94 19.38 39.40
CA THR A 709 -12.71 20.62 39.59
C THR A 709 -12.05 21.78 38.83
N PRO A 710 -12.74 22.92 38.64
CA PRO A 710 -12.16 24.11 38.04
C PRO A 710 -10.82 24.53 38.67
N GLN A 711 -10.73 24.46 40.00
CA GLN A 711 -9.50 24.81 40.73
C GLN A 711 -8.39 23.79 40.49
N HIS A 712 -8.68 22.49 40.53
CA HIS A 712 -7.67 21.45 40.22
C HIS A 712 -7.10 21.61 38.81
N MET A 713 -7.94 21.98 37.83
CA MET A 713 -7.49 22.21 36.46
C MET A 713 -6.51 23.39 36.36
N LEU A 714 -6.79 24.51 37.04
CA LEU A 714 -5.88 25.67 37.05
C LEU A 714 -4.57 25.38 37.79
N GLU A 715 -4.64 24.72 38.94
CA GLU A 715 -3.44 24.33 39.71
C GLU A 715 -2.57 23.33 38.94
N HIS A 716 -3.20 22.42 38.19
CA HIS A 716 -2.51 21.52 37.26
C HIS A 716 -1.79 22.29 36.14
N LEU A 717 -2.48 23.23 35.49
CA LEU A 717 -1.88 24.06 34.43
C LEU A 717 -0.74 24.95 34.97
N GLU A 718 -0.93 25.57 36.14
CA GLU A 718 0.09 26.32 36.86
C GLU A 718 1.35 25.46 37.10
N TYR A 719 1.16 24.22 37.57
CA TYR A 719 2.26 23.28 37.77
C TYR A 719 3.02 23.01 36.47
N THR A 720 2.32 22.87 35.34
CA THR A 720 2.99 22.69 34.05
C THR A 720 3.75 23.94 33.58
N TYR A 721 3.31 25.15 33.91
CA TYR A 721 4.08 26.37 33.64
C TYR A 721 5.34 26.47 34.49
N LYS A 722 5.30 26.05 35.76
CA LYS A 722 6.50 25.98 36.62
C LYS A 722 7.56 25.03 36.04
N ILE A 723 7.12 23.93 35.41
CA ILE A 723 8.02 23.06 34.65
C ILE A 723 8.56 23.81 33.43
N ALA A 724 7.68 24.40 32.62
CA ALA A 724 8.03 25.09 31.38
C ALA A 724 8.90 26.35 31.59
N SER A 725 8.89 26.96 32.77
CA SER A 725 9.73 28.12 33.13
C SER A 725 11.05 27.73 33.81
N GLY A 726 11.33 26.42 33.92
CA GLY A 726 12.55 25.91 34.56
C GLY A 726 12.55 25.94 36.09
N LYS A 727 11.46 26.37 36.75
CA LYS A 727 11.33 26.36 38.22
C LYS A 727 11.30 24.93 38.77
N ILE A 728 10.83 23.97 37.96
CA ILE A 728 10.80 22.54 38.28
C ILE A 728 11.46 21.79 37.11
N GLN A 729 12.62 21.16 37.35
CA GLN A 729 13.37 20.39 36.34
C GLN A 729 13.98 19.08 36.90
N ASP A 730 13.89 18.88 38.22
CA ASP A 730 14.41 17.69 38.90
C ASP A 730 13.38 16.55 38.83
N PHE A 731 13.23 15.97 37.62
CA PHE A 731 12.40 14.79 37.36
C PHE A 731 12.88 14.03 36.11
N GLU A 732 12.39 12.80 35.96
CA GLU A 732 12.59 11.98 34.77
C GLU A 732 11.41 12.11 33.79
N VAL A 733 11.71 12.00 32.50
CA VAL A 733 10.69 11.98 31.44
C VAL A 733 9.94 10.64 31.54
N ALA A 734 8.62 10.69 31.72
CA ALA A 734 7.81 9.49 31.93
C ALA A 734 7.62 8.66 30.65
N THR A 735 7.78 9.28 29.47
CA THR A 735 7.66 8.58 28.19
C THR A 735 8.92 7.74 27.93
N PRO A 736 8.79 6.43 27.70
CA PRO A 736 9.93 5.58 27.35
C PRO A 736 10.64 6.06 26.07
N GLU A 737 11.97 6.00 26.05
CA GLU A 737 12.82 6.49 24.96
C GLU A 737 12.36 6.03 23.57
N LYS A 738 11.98 4.75 23.43
CA LYS A 738 11.48 4.16 22.17
C LYS A 738 10.21 4.80 21.58
N TYR A 739 9.47 5.58 22.38
CA TYR A 739 8.26 6.28 21.95
C TYR A 739 8.43 7.79 21.95
N LEU A 740 9.54 8.31 22.48
CA LEU A 740 9.73 9.73 22.73
C LEU A 740 9.63 10.55 21.45
N GLU A 741 10.29 10.13 20.38
CA GLU A 741 10.25 10.80 19.07
C GLU A 741 8.80 10.91 18.54
N LYS A 742 8.03 9.83 18.62
CA LYS A 742 6.63 9.81 18.15
C LYS A 742 5.73 10.72 18.99
N VAL A 743 5.92 10.69 20.31
CA VAL A 743 5.15 11.52 21.24
C VAL A 743 5.52 13.00 21.06
N HIS A 744 6.81 13.32 20.91
CA HIS A 744 7.30 14.66 20.61
C HIS A 744 6.77 15.19 19.28
N ALA A 745 6.82 14.39 18.21
CA ALA A 745 6.24 14.74 16.90
C ALA A 745 4.74 15.06 16.96
N SER A 746 4.00 14.46 17.91
CA SER A 746 2.57 14.75 18.09
C SER A 746 2.28 16.19 18.53
N LEU A 747 3.27 16.96 19.00
CA LEU A 747 3.10 18.39 19.27
C LEU A 747 2.80 19.19 18.00
N TYR A 748 3.35 18.78 16.87
CA TYR A 748 3.25 19.49 15.61
C TYR A 748 1.96 19.20 14.85
N ASN A 749 1.36 18.02 15.04
CA ASN A 749 0.12 17.65 14.34
C ASN A 749 -1.11 18.42 14.87
N TYR A 750 -2.23 18.36 14.15
CA TYR A 750 -3.47 19.00 14.57
C TYR A 750 -4.43 18.06 15.32
N ASP A 751 -3.94 16.94 15.84
CA ASP A 751 -4.74 15.99 16.62
C ASP A 751 -4.90 16.46 18.06
N LYS A 752 -6.14 16.43 18.56
CA LYS A 752 -6.46 16.71 19.97
C LYS A 752 -5.82 15.67 20.89
N PHE A 753 -5.52 16.06 22.12
CA PHE A 753 -5.09 15.09 23.14
C PHE A 753 -6.21 14.07 23.44
N PRO A 754 -5.85 12.79 23.67
CA PRO A 754 -6.81 11.78 24.09
C PRO A 754 -7.56 12.22 25.36
N ARG A 755 -8.86 11.91 25.44
CA ARG A 755 -9.66 12.14 26.64
C ARG A 755 -9.34 11.07 27.70
N ASN A 756 -9.45 11.45 28.97
CA ASN A 756 -9.21 10.57 30.13
C ASN A 756 -7.81 9.93 30.15
N SER A 757 -6.80 10.67 29.69
CA SER A 757 -5.40 10.29 29.85
C SER A 757 -4.92 10.54 31.27
N ASN A 758 -4.06 9.67 31.79
CA ASN A 758 -3.46 9.85 33.10
C ASN A 758 -2.31 10.84 33.03
N PHE A 759 -2.23 11.77 33.97
CA PHE A 759 -1.04 12.57 34.15
C PHE A 759 0.05 11.72 34.82
N PRO A 760 1.30 11.67 34.29
CA PRO A 760 2.29 10.68 34.73
C PRO A 760 2.65 10.69 36.23
N MET A 761 2.49 11.84 36.89
CA MET A 761 2.85 12.03 38.30
C MET A 761 1.66 11.86 39.27
N LEU A 762 0.47 11.53 38.77
CA LEU A 762 -0.73 11.35 39.60
C LEU A 762 -1.26 9.93 39.49
N GLU A 763 -1.75 9.40 40.63
CA GLU A 763 -2.48 8.14 40.63
C GLU A 763 -3.77 8.27 39.81
N LYS A 764 -4.10 7.20 39.10
CA LYS A 764 -5.26 7.18 38.22
C LYS A 764 -6.54 7.41 39.03
N ASP A 765 -7.38 8.33 38.54
CA ASP A 765 -8.68 8.65 39.12
C ASP A 765 -8.64 9.19 40.58
N ILE A 766 -7.49 9.72 41.01
CA ILE A 766 -7.31 10.37 42.32
C ILE A 766 -6.91 11.83 42.11
N LEU A 767 -7.59 12.75 42.80
CA LEU A 767 -7.24 14.17 42.81
C LEU A 767 -6.20 14.44 43.89
N ASP A 768 -5.22 15.29 43.55
CA ASP A 768 -4.25 15.80 44.51
C ASP A 768 -4.92 16.82 45.45
N THR A 769 -4.31 17.09 46.61
CA THR A 769 -4.84 18.12 47.52
C THR A 769 -4.68 19.51 46.92
N LEU A 770 -5.75 20.31 46.92
CA LEU A 770 -5.74 21.71 46.48
C LEU A 770 -4.70 22.52 47.26
N LYS A 771 -3.91 23.31 46.53
CA LYS A 771 -2.79 24.11 47.05
C LYS A 771 -3.21 25.54 47.39
N HIS A 772 -4.21 26.07 46.69
CA HIS A 772 -4.70 27.43 46.90
C HIS A 772 -5.99 27.45 47.73
N PRO A 773 -6.27 28.55 48.45
CA PRO A 773 -7.47 28.64 49.29
C PRO A 773 -8.78 28.71 48.49
N ASP A 774 -8.75 29.24 47.27
CA ASP A 774 -9.94 29.43 46.42
C ASP A 774 -9.60 29.50 44.93
N LEU A 775 -10.65 29.45 44.09
CA LEU A 775 -10.53 29.52 42.62
C LEU A 775 -9.99 30.87 42.13
N ALA A 776 -10.27 31.98 42.83
CA ALA A 776 -9.82 33.30 42.43
C ALA A 776 -8.28 33.42 42.55
N THR A 777 -7.73 32.93 43.65
CA THR A 777 -6.28 32.84 43.89
C THR A 777 -5.63 31.92 42.86
N ALA A 778 -6.26 30.77 42.53
CA ALA A 778 -5.73 29.87 41.51
C ALA A 778 -5.67 30.51 40.11
N LYS A 779 -6.64 31.37 39.75
CA LYS A 779 -6.60 32.13 38.48
C LYS A 779 -5.44 33.13 38.44
N GLU A 780 -5.22 33.86 39.53
CA GLU A 780 -4.11 34.82 39.62
C GLU A 780 -2.77 34.12 39.48
N ARG A 781 -2.55 33.03 40.24
CA ARG A 781 -1.29 32.25 40.20
C ARG A 781 -1.04 31.59 38.84
N PHE A 782 -2.08 31.07 38.19
CA PHE A 782 -1.98 30.54 36.84
C PHE A 782 -1.46 31.61 35.84
N LEU A 783 -1.99 32.83 35.90
CA LEU A 783 -1.57 33.92 35.01
C LEU A 783 -0.14 34.38 35.32
N GLU A 784 0.22 34.53 36.60
CA GLU A 784 1.58 34.87 37.03
C GLU A 784 2.61 33.86 36.52
N GLU A 785 2.34 32.56 36.66
CA GLU A 785 3.26 31.51 36.23
C GLU A 785 3.38 31.42 34.70
N ARG A 786 2.29 31.69 33.97
CA ARG A 786 2.33 31.81 32.51
C ARG A 786 3.20 32.99 32.05
N GLU A 787 3.11 34.15 32.72
CA GLU A 787 4.00 35.28 32.42
C GLU A 787 5.46 34.99 32.79
N ALA A 788 5.72 34.24 33.86
CA ALA A 788 7.06 33.76 34.19
C ALA A 788 7.62 32.84 33.09
N TYR A 789 6.81 31.92 32.57
CA TYR A 789 7.16 31.08 31.41
C TYR A 789 7.51 31.93 30.17
N LYS A 790 6.67 32.91 29.81
CA LYS A 790 6.91 33.81 28.67
C LYS A 790 8.20 34.64 28.87
N THR A 791 8.44 35.11 30.08
CA THR A 791 9.62 35.91 30.45
C THR A 791 10.89 35.07 30.35
N TYR A 792 10.88 33.84 30.87
CA TYR A 792 12.02 32.93 30.82
C TYR A 792 12.53 32.72 29.39
N PHE A 793 11.66 32.40 28.43
CA PHE A 793 12.06 32.19 27.03
C PHE A 793 12.33 33.47 26.25
N LYS A 794 11.92 34.64 26.77
CA LYS A 794 12.36 35.94 26.24
C LYS A 794 13.82 36.21 26.59
N GLU A 795 14.23 35.86 27.81
CA GLU A 795 15.59 36.00 28.33
C GLU A 795 16.53 34.88 27.85
N ASN A 796 15.99 33.68 27.57
CA ASN A 796 16.75 32.48 27.21
C ASN A 796 16.21 31.87 25.90
N GLN A 797 16.52 32.51 24.75
CA GLN A 797 15.90 32.16 23.46
C GLN A 797 16.24 30.74 22.95
N ASP A 798 17.44 30.25 23.25
CA ASP A 798 17.94 28.94 22.79
C ASP A 798 17.76 27.83 23.83
N ALA A 799 17.13 28.12 24.98
CA ALA A 799 16.94 27.14 26.05
C ALA A 799 16.06 25.97 25.59
N LYS A 800 16.39 24.78 26.10
CA LYS A 800 15.55 23.58 26.05
C LYS A 800 15.35 23.07 27.47
N LEU A 801 14.10 22.84 27.84
CA LEU A 801 13.73 22.41 29.19
C LEU A 801 13.01 21.07 29.14
N LYS A 802 13.20 20.24 30.16
CA LYS A 802 12.50 18.96 30.27
C LYS A 802 10.99 19.19 30.41
N ASN A 803 10.24 18.34 29.74
CA ASN A 803 8.81 18.14 29.91
C ASN A 803 8.54 16.68 30.30
N LEU A 804 7.53 16.46 31.14
CA LEU A 804 7.19 15.14 31.68
C LEU A 804 6.87 14.07 30.63
N VAL A 805 6.34 14.47 29.46
CA VAL A 805 5.81 13.56 28.44
C VAL A 805 6.57 13.69 27.13
N PHE A 806 6.93 14.91 26.74
CA PHE A 806 7.40 15.20 25.38
C PHE A 806 8.94 15.32 25.27
N GLY A 807 9.68 15.05 26.34
CA GLY A 807 11.15 15.18 26.34
C GLY A 807 11.59 16.62 26.55
N GLU A 808 12.67 17.06 25.90
CA GLU A 808 13.13 18.44 26.00
C GLU A 808 12.43 19.33 24.97
N LEU A 809 11.85 20.44 25.42
CA LEU A 809 11.11 21.37 24.59
C LEU A 809 11.82 22.72 24.51
N ASN A 810 11.93 23.25 23.30
CA ASN A 810 12.31 24.65 23.08
C ASN A 810 11.11 25.61 23.23
N ARG A 811 11.33 26.91 23.09
CA ARG A 811 10.28 27.94 23.15
C ARG A 811 9.08 27.64 22.25
N TYR A 812 9.33 27.26 21.00
CA TYR A 812 8.30 27.05 20.01
C TYR A 812 7.48 25.79 20.32
N GLU A 813 8.14 24.71 20.72
CA GLU A 813 7.49 23.46 21.11
C GLU A 813 6.69 23.62 22.41
N GLY A 814 7.18 24.43 23.35
CA GLY A 814 6.44 24.85 24.53
C GLY A 814 5.14 25.58 24.17
N TYR A 815 5.18 26.47 23.19
CA TYR A 815 3.98 27.14 22.65
C TYR A 815 3.00 26.15 22.00
N LEU A 816 3.50 25.18 21.21
CA LEU A 816 2.64 24.14 20.62
C LEU A 816 1.95 23.29 21.69
N LEU A 817 2.70 22.92 22.74
CA LEU A 817 2.17 22.21 23.89
C LEU A 817 1.11 23.06 24.62
N GLU A 818 1.42 24.32 24.94
CA GLU A 818 0.49 25.24 25.60
C GLU A 818 -0.84 25.31 24.86
N ARG A 819 -0.81 25.52 23.54
CA ARG A 819 -2.02 25.58 22.72
C ARG A 819 -2.85 24.30 22.85
N LYS A 820 -2.23 23.12 22.70
CA LYS A 820 -2.95 21.84 22.80
C LYS A 820 -3.49 21.58 24.21
N HIS A 821 -2.68 21.87 25.21
CA HIS A 821 -2.95 21.57 26.61
C HIS A 821 -4.08 22.46 27.16
N LEU A 822 -4.05 23.76 26.87
CA LEU A 822 -5.13 24.68 27.21
C LEU A 822 -6.42 24.36 26.46
N ASN A 823 -6.36 24.08 25.15
CA ASN A 823 -7.56 23.65 24.40
C ASN A 823 -8.18 22.39 25.01
N HIS A 824 -7.36 21.40 25.39
CA HIS A 824 -7.86 20.18 26.02
C HIS A 824 -8.65 20.45 27.30
N HIS A 825 -8.10 21.26 28.21
CA HIS A 825 -8.76 21.54 29.49
C HIS A 825 -9.92 22.54 29.34
N PHE A 826 -9.84 23.55 28.48
CA PHE A 826 -10.99 24.44 28.28
C PHE A 826 -12.15 23.72 27.58
N GLU A 827 -11.89 22.79 26.64
CA GLU A 827 -12.93 21.92 26.08
C GLU A 827 -13.48 20.96 27.15
N GLN A 828 -12.61 20.47 28.06
CA GLN A 828 -13.02 19.63 29.19
C GLN A 828 -14.10 20.31 30.04
N PHE A 829 -14.04 21.64 30.21
CA PHE A 829 -15.03 22.40 30.97
C PHE A 829 -16.08 23.10 30.09
N GLY A 830 -16.14 22.77 28.79
CA GLY A 830 -17.15 23.32 27.86
C GLY A 830 -17.02 24.82 27.61
N LEU A 831 -15.81 25.37 27.74
CA LEU A 831 -15.56 26.81 27.59
C LEU A 831 -15.24 27.24 26.15
N ILE A 832 -14.84 26.27 25.30
CA ILE A 832 -14.56 26.45 23.87
C ILE A 832 -15.35 25.47 23.01
#